data_AF-A0A6G4ZUT9-F1
#
_entry.id   AF-A0A6G4ZUT9-F1
#
_cell.length_a   1.000
_cell.length_b   1.000
_cell.length_c   1.000
_cell.angle_alpha   90.00
_cell.angle_beta   90.00
_cell.angle_gamma   90.00
#
_symmetry.space_group_name_H-M   'P 1'
#
loop_
_entity.id
_entity.type
_entity.pdbx_description
1 polymer ?
#
loop_
_entity_poly.entity_id
_entity_poly.type
_entity_poly.pdbx_seq_one_letter_code
_entity_poly.pdbx_strand_id
1 'polypeptide(L)'
;MRDGVESSADWFLNLSGINIPGRGYVVVNSSYDMPSSNNAVVIQSVNDRQIMSLKEIKSNFRVASSTPAQLDRYGNELHTLIQEFRSPNLGIGNEAMKQQLKDMEESVLKARDFSLPDRTEVYASSINQLQGIVDELNQPEDGVRLGQLRAVRSYKQDLIRYRQISDELLTNSAQLDKARQQVAGVIWYFNNKELSTRQLEKQDPESFNQWFAGANQEWQGFAANRSTDFKAPDQPRTTALDKTFKSEEPKPNYFGYLLTLLPVLLVVFLLYFVFSKQMKGMGSGAMTFGKSPARLLTKDRNKVTFKDVAGCDEAKEELEEIVDFLKDPAKFTALGACIPKGVLCIGAPGTGKTLIAKAVAGEADRPFFSISGSDFVEMFVGVGASRIRDLFEQARKQAPCIIFIDEIDAVGRHRGSGIGGGHDEREQTLNQLLVEMDGFDTSEGVILIAATNRPDVLDKALLRPGRFDRRIMIELPDIKGRHEILKVHARKIKLDSAVDLMIIARNTPGGSGADLKNILNEAALLAARNGRSAVTQLEVNEACDKVRYGKERRSLEIDKQEKRTTAIHESGHAIVGLTVEHGDPVEKVTIIPRGLSLGATHFMPKKNRLSYWRKEVIDQLAVLMGGRVAEEIFVGDISSGAQMDISQATRLVRSMVCEWGMTDALGAVTYDERAEQGQYFGMAHHEKTYSEETAKQIDDEVRKILDAAHKQATEIIEGNRDKVLLMTDMLMEFETLDRQDVLDIIEGKWDSNKKKDRLKSDADRARKDPPPPPNPISDTPADGNVDLKDPSPQGT
;
A
#
# COMPACT_ATOMS: atom_id res chain seq x y z
N MET A 1 35.42 0.81 8.61
CA MET A 1 35.97 2.01 9.28
C MET A 1 35.43 2.18 10.68
N ARG A 2 34.10 2.07 10.87
CA ARG A 2 33.47 1.98 12.20
C ARG A 2 34.13 0.94 13.11
N ASP A 3 34.35 -0.28 12.63
CA ASP A 3 35.02 -1.34 13.42
C ASP A 3 36.44 -0.95 13.86
N GLY A 4 37.13 -0.13 13.06
CA GLY A 4 38.44 0.41 13.41
C GLY A 4 38.37 1.46 14.53
N VAL A 5 37.31 2.28 14.54
CA VAL A 5 37.03 3.22 15.64
C VAL A 5 36.70 2.47 16.92
N GLU A 6 35.86 1.44 16.82
CA GLU A 6 35.47 0.60 17.96
C GLU A 6 36.69 -0.14 18.53
N SER A 7 37.52 -0.73 17.68
CA SER A 7 38.76 -1.41 18.09
C SER A 7 39.77 -0.47 18.75
N SER A 8 39.99 0.73 18.22
CA SER A 8 40.91 1.71 18.83
C SER A 8 40.38 2.29 20.13
N ALA A 9 39.06 2.49 20.25
CA ALA A 9 38.42 2.92 21.49
C ALA A 9 38.45 1.83 22.57
N ASP A 10 38.20 0.57 22.21
CA ASP A 10 38.38 -0.60 23.07
C ASP A 10 39.82 -0.72 23.57
N TRP A 11 40.80 -0.48 22.70
CA TRP A 11 42.23 -0.43 23.06
C TRP A 11 42.51 0.69 24.08
N PHE A 12 42.01 1.90 23.82
CA PHE A 12 42.19 3.04 24.73
C PHE A 12 41.57 2.81 26.11
N LEU A 13 40.34 2.27 26.17
CA LEU A 13 39.64 2.04 27.43
C LEU A 13 40.34 0.99 28.29
N ASN A 14 40.88 -0.07 27.68
CA ASN A 14 41.72 -1.06 28.36
C ASN A 14 43.00 -0.43 28.95
N LEU A 15 43.73 0.37 28.17
CA LEU A 15 44.98 0.99 28.64
C LEU A 15 44.76 2.07 29.70
N SER A 16 43.67 2.83 29.60
CA SER A 16 43.38 3.94 30.52
C SER A 16 42.71 3.49 31.83
N GLY A 17 41.94 2.39 31.81
CA GLY A 17 41.18 1.92 32.97
C GLY A 17 39.99 2.82 33.33
N ILE A 18 39.48 3.59 32.36
CA ILE A 18 38.31 4.45 32.53
C ILE A 18 37.03 3.58 32.60
N ASN A 19 36.21 3.82 33.63
CA ASN A 19 34.94 3.10 33.78
C ASN A 19 33.93 3.57 32.72
N ILE A 20 33.26 2.61 32.06
CA ILE A 20 32.19 2.89 31.10
C ILE A 20 30.92 3.31 31.86
N PRO A 21 30.32 4.47 31.56
CA PRO A 21 29.05 4.88 32.17
C PRO A 21 27.89 4.00 31.67
N GLY A 22 26.80 3.87 32.43
CA GLY A 22 25.67 2.99 32.09
C GLY A 22 24.94 3.30 30.76
N ARG A 23 25.22 4.45 30.13
CA ARG A 23 24.75 4.81 28.78
C ARG A 23 25.75 4.49 27.66
N GLY A 24 26.87 3.84 27.99
CA GLY A 24 27.98 3.56 27.08
C GLY A 24 28.95 4.73 26.91
N TYR A 25 30.17 4.44 26.50
CA TYR A 25 31.22 5.42 26.21
C TYR A 25 31.07 5.93 24.77
N VAL A 26 30.61 7.16 24.61
CA VAL A 26 30.32 7.76 23.30
C VAL A 26 31.61 8.27 22.65
N VAL A 27 32.01 7.66 21.55
CA VAL A 27 33.17 8.08 20.74
C VAL A 27 32.74 9.04 19.65
N VAL A 28 31.63 8.75 18.96
CA VAL A 28 31.01 9.62 17.95
C VAL A 28 29.55 9.80 18.29
N ASN A 29 29.10 11.05 18.43
CA ASN A 29 27.73 11.37 18.80
C ASN A 29 26.74 11.23 17.61
N SER A 30 25.46 11.03 17.94
CA SER A 30 24.28 11.02 17.05
C SER A 30 24.08 12.28 16.19
N SER A 31 24.82 13.36 16.43
CA SER A 31 24.77 14.57 15.59
C SER A 31 25.21 14.34 14.13
N TYR A 32 25.83 13.20 13.85
CA TYR A 32 26.22 12.74 12.52
C TYR A 32 25.26 11.66 11.95
N ASP A 33 24.15 11.38 12.63
CA ASP A 33 23.12 10.49 12.12
C ASP A 33 22.38 11.14 10.95
N MET A 34 22.03 10.31 9.97
CA MET A 34 21.24 10.68 8.80
C MET A 34 19.93 9.89 8.83
N PRO A 35 18.86 10.34 8.14
CA PRO A 35 17.54 9.70 8.19
C PRO A 35 17.53 8.20 7.84
N SER A 36 18.53 7.72 7.10
CA SER A 36 18.67 6.34 6.64
C SER A 36 19.75 5.52 7.35
N SER A 37 20.57 6.10 8.25
CA SER A 37 21.70 5.39 8.85
C SER A 37 22.14 5.94 10.21
N ASN A 38 22.34 5.03 11.18
CA ASN A 38 22.93 5.33 12.49
C ASN A 38 24.47 5.30 12.43
N ASN A 39 25.08 6.48 12.53
CA ASN A 39 26.52 6.72 12.45
C ASN A 39 27.16 6.96 13.83
N ALA A 40 26.36 7.00 14.90
CA ALA A 40 26.88 7.09 16.24
C ALA A 40 27.69 5.84 16.63
N VAL A 41 28.80 6.05 17.33
CA VAL A 41 29.68 4.98 17.83
C VAL A 41 29.74 5.07 19.36
N VAL A 42 29.16 4.07 20.01
CA VAL A 42 29.04 3.98 21.48
C VAL A 42 29.57 2.63 21.94
N ILE A 43 30.60 2.64 22.78
CA ILE A 43 31.20 1.42 23.34
C ILE A 43 30.46 1.05 24.62
N GLN A 44 29.80 -0.10 24.61
CA GLN A 44 28.98 -0.58 25.74
C GLN A 44 29.77 -1.50 26.69
N SER A 45 30.71 -2.27 26.14
CA SER A 45 31.58 -3.17 26.88
C SER A 45 32.98 -3.15 26.27
N VAL A 46 33.99 -3.42 27.08
CA VAL A 46 35.38 -3.51 26.67
C VAL A 46 35.80 -4.98 26.75
N ASN A 47 36.56 -5.45 25.76
CA ASN A 47 37.11 -6.81 25.79
C ASN A 47 38.21 -6.88 26.84
N ASP A 48 38.15 -7.87 27.73
CA ASP A 48 39.17 -8.09 28.76
C ASP A 48 40.49 -8.46 28.10
N ARG A 49 41.46 -7.56 28.17
CA ARG A 49 42.82 -7.78 27.72
C ARG A 49 43.65 -7.84 28.98
N GLN A 50 44.44 -8.91 29.13
CA GLN A 50 45.34 -9.15 30.26
C GLN A 50 46.53 -8.16 30.31
N ILE A 51 46.25 -6.87 30.14
CA ILE A 51 47.20 -5.75 30.15
C ILE A 51 46.84 -4.92 31.38
N MET A 52 47.83 -4.62 32.22
CA MET A 52 47.60 -3.75 33.37
C MET A 52 47.28 -2.33 32.90
N SER A 53 46.16 -1.80 33.37
CA SER A 53 45.71 -0.44 33.03
C SER A 53 46.52 0.63 33.77
N LEU A 54 46.51 1.86 33.25
CA LEU A 54 47.11 3.02 33.91
C LEU A 54 46.57 3.22 35.34
N LYS A 55 45.28 2.95 35.55
CA LYS A 55 44.63 3.03 36.86
C LYS A 55 45.20 2.02 37.85
N GLU A 56 45.44 0.79 37.41
CA GLU A 56 46.04 -0.28 38.23
C GLU A 56 47.52 -0.01 38.53
N ILE A 57 48.29 0.39 37.52
CA ILE A 57 49.70 0.78 37.67
C ILE A 57 49.82 1.94 38.67
N LYS A 58 48.96 2.95 38.58
CA LYS A 58 48.91 4.07 39.55
C LYS A 58 48.58 3.63 40.98
N SER A 59 47.69 2.65 41.17
CA SER A 59 47.41 2.09 42.50
C SER A 59 48.59 1.28 43.06
N ASN A 60 49.27 0.52 42.20
CA ASN A 60 50.40 -0.33 42.57
C ASN A 60 51.67 0.47 42.88
N PHE A 61 51.80 1.69 42.35
CA PHE A 61 52.94 2.57 42.62
C PHE A 61 53.18 2.83 44.11
N ARG A 62 52.10 2.99 44.90
CA ARG A 62 52.19 3.21 46.36
C ARG A 62 52.69 1.99 47.13
N VAL A 63 52.55 0.80 46.56
CA VAL A 63 52.91 -0.49 47.16
C VAL A 63 54.31 -0.94 46.71
N ALA A 64 54.72 -0.57 45.50
CA ALA A 64 55.99 -1.01 44.91
C ALA A 64 57.22 -0.20 45.40
N SER A 65 57.02 0.96 46.04
CA SER A 65 58.10 1.86 46.48
C SER A 65 58.89 1.36 47.70
N SER A 66 58.56 0.18 48.26
CA SER A 66 59.17 -0.36 49.49
C SER A 66 60.41 -1.24 49.29
N THR A 67 60.62 -1.87 48.12
CA THR A 67 61.81 -2.72 47.87
C THR A 67 62.37 -2.56 46.45
N PRO A 68 63.70 -2.70 46.24
CA PRO A 68 64.33 -2.55 44.92
C PRO A 68 63.75 -3.51 43.85
N ALA A 69 63.50 -4.77 44.21
CA ALA A 69 62.98 -5.78 43.29
C ALA A 69 61.52 -5.51 42.86
N GLN A 70 60.71 -4.88 43.72
CA GLN A 70 59.35 -4.45 43.37
C GLN A 70 59.37 -3.23 42.45
N LEU A 71 60.30 -2.30 42.68
CA LEU A 71 60.47 -1.11 41.85
C LEU A 71 60.95 -1.47 40.43
N ASP A 72 61.82 -2.48 40.28
CA ASP A 72 62.26 -2.97 38.97
C ASP A 72 61.13 -3.68 38.21
N ARG A 73 60.30 -4.47 38.89
CA ARG A 73 59.08 -5.06 38.29
C ARG A 73 58.12 -3.96 37.83
N TYR A 74 57.89 -2.97 38.69
CA TYR A 74 57.06 -1.82 38.37
C TYR A 74 57.56 -1.04 37.15
N GLY A 75 58.89 -0.82 37.06
CA GLY A 75 59.50 -0.19 35.90
C GLY A 75 59.27 -0.96 34.59
N ASN A 76 59.26 -2.29 34.65
CA ASN A 76 58.94 -3.13 33.49
C ASN A 76 57.46 -3.04 33.08
N GLU A 77 56.56 -3.00 34.06
CA GLU A 77 55.12 -2.85 33.83
C GLU A 77 54.79 -1.48 33.24
N LEU A 78 55.38 -0.41 33.76
CA LEU A 78 55.24 0.95 33.24
C LEU A 78 55.81 1.08 31.82
N HIS A 79 56.96 0.46 31.56
CA HIS A 79 57.55 0.42 30.23
C HIS A 79 56.64 -0.31 29.22
N THR A 80 56.08 -1.46 29.61
CA THR A 80 55.13 -2.22 28.78
C THR A 80 53.88 -1.41 28.47
N LEU A 81 53.33 -0.71 29.47
CA LEU A 81 52.18 0.18 29.27
C LEU A 81 52.49 1.30 28.26
N ILE A 82 53.63 1.96 28.40
CA ILE A 82 54.05 3.03 27.46
C ILE A 82 54.22 2.48 26.03
N GLN A 83 54.74 1.26 25.88
CA GLN A 83 54.83 0.60 24.58
C GLN A 83 53.46 0.33 23.97
N GLU A 84 52.49 -0.10 24.77
CA GLU A 84 51.13 -0.34 24.30
C GLU A 84 50.41 0.95 23.89
N PHE A 85 50.65 2.07 24.58
CA PHE A 85 50.17 3.40 24.15
C PHE A 85 50.82 3.85 22.83
N ARG A 86 52.04 3.40 22.54
CA ARG A 86 52.72 3.69 21.29
C ARG A 86 52.41 2.67 20.17
N SER A 87 51.65 1.63 20.48
CA SER A 87 51.32 0.58 19.52
C SER A 87 50.54 1.14 18.32
N PRO A 88 50.73 0.56 17.12
CA PRO A 88 49.93 0.92 15.95
C PRO A 88 48.44 0.60 16.12
N ASN A 89 48.08 -0.28 17.08
CA ASN A 89 46.71 -0.68 17.35
C ASN A 89 45.88 0.44 18.01
N LEU A 90 46.48 1.18 18.95
CA LEU A 90 45.87 2.41 19.48
C LEU A 90 45.87 3.51 18.40
N GLY A 91 46.98 3.62 17.66
CA GLY A 91 47.05 4.43 16.45
C GLY A 91 46.97 5.94 16.70
N ILE A 92 47.72 6.46 17.68
CA ILE A 92 47.82 7.91 17.94
C ILE A 92 48.33 8.63 16.68
N GLY A 93 47.58 9.64 16.22
CA GLY A 93 47.86 10.40 15.00
C GLY A 93 48.54 11.74 15.22
N ASN A 94 48.76 12.16 16.48
CA ASN A 94 49.46 13.38 16.84
C ASN A 94 50.97 13.10 17.02
N GLU A 95 51.82 13.72 16.20
CA GLU A 95 53.28 13.52 16.24
C GLU A 95 53.91 14.04 17.54
N ALA A 96 53.37 15.09 18.17
CA ALA A 96 53.87 15.61 19.44
C ALA A 96 53.68 14.60 20.58
N MET A 97 52.50 13.98 20.66
CA MET A 97 52.20 12.94 21.66
C MET A 97 53.07 11.68 21.47
N LYS A 98 53.33 11.29 20.21
CA LYS A 98 54.24 10.17 19.92
C LYS A 98 55.65 10.45 20.39
N GLN A 99 56.13 11.67 20.19
CA GLN A 99 57.46 12.07 20.66
C GLN A 99 57.51 12.07 22.19
N GLN A 100 56.49 12.60 22.86
CA GLN A 100 56.38 12.52 24.34
C GLN A 100 56.38 11.07 24.85
N LEU A 101 55.62 10.16 24.22
CA LEU A 101 55.62 8.73 24.57
C LEU A 101 56.99 8.07 24.37
N LYS A 102 57.72 8.46 23.31
CA LYS A 102 59.08 7.98 23.06
C LYS A 102 60.06 8.50 24.11
N ASP A 103 60.02 9.78 24.44
CA ASP A 103 60.89 10.40 25.44
C ASP A 103 60.63 9.80 26.84
N MET A 104 59.37 9.51 27.17
CA MET A 104 59.00 8.79 28.39
C MET A 104 59.56 7.37 28.43
N GLU A 105 59.43 6.60 27.33
CA GLU A 105 59.96 5.25 27.25
C GLU A 105 61.47 5.23 27.48
N GLU A 106 62.21 6.13 26.84
CA GLU A 106 63.66 6.27 27.02
C GLU A 106 64.03 6.68 28.44
N SER A 107 63.24 7.55 29.07
CA SER A 107 63.46 8.00 30.45
C SER A 107 63.24 6.87 31.46
N VAL A 108 62.20 6.05 31.26
CA VAL A 108 61.90 4.88 32.12
C VAL A 108 62.98 3.80 31.99
N LEU A 109 63.54 3.60 30.79
CA LEU A 109 64.65 2.66 30.57
C LEU A 109 65.94 3.13 31.26
N LYS A 110 66.31 4.41 31.09
CA LYS A 110 67.53 5.00 31.70
C LYS A 110 67.43 5.06 33.23
N ALA A 111 66.22 5.20 33.77
CA ALA A 111 66.00 5.25 35.22
C ALA A 111 66.54 4.01 35.95
N ARG A 112 66.64 2.85 35.30
CA ARG A 112 67.16 1.61 35.93
C ARG A 112 68.55 1.77 36.54
N ASP A 113 69.37 2.65 35.96
CA ASP A 113 70.75 2.89 36.39
C ASP A 113 70.87 3.99 37.46
N PHE A 114 69.75 4.63 37.87
CA PHE A 114 69.75 5.73 38.85
C PHE A 114 69.64 5.24 40.31
N SER A 115 69.82 6.17 41.26
CA SER A 115 69.60 5.89 42.68
C SER A 115 68.11 5.60 42.97
N LEU A 116 67.78 4.90 44.06
CA LEU A 116 66.39 4.52 44.39
C LEU A 116 65.42 5.72 44.50
N PRO A 117 65.79 6.87 45.11
CA PRO A 117 64.97 8.08 45.13
C PRO A 117 64.72 8.64 43.73
N ASP A 118 65.78 8.78 42.93
CA ASP A 118 65.70 9.37 41.58
C ASP A 118 64.86 8.49 40.64
N ARG A 119 64.96 7.15 40.78
CA ARG A 119 64.11 6.18 40.08
C ARG A 119 62.63 6.40 40.33
N THR A 120 62.28 6.58 41.60
CA THR A 120 60.89 6.75 42.03
C THR A 120 60.32 8.06 41.51
N GLU A 121 61.13 9.13 41.48
CA GLU A 121 60.75 10.42 40.92
C GLU A 121 60.51 10.35 39.41
N VAL A 122 61.40 9.69 38.66
CA VAL A 122 61.22 9.50 37.21
C VAL A 122 59.95 8.71 36.91
N TYR A 123 59.69 7.61 37.62
CA TYR A 123 58.46 6.82 37.43
C TYR A 123 57.20 7.61 37.80
N ALA A 124 57.22 8.39 38.89
CA ALA A 124 56.11 9.27 39.24
C ALA A 124 55.83 10.33 38.16
N SER A 125 56.90 10.94 37.62
CA SER A 125 56.81 11.92 36.55
C SER A 125 56.22 11.30 35.28
N SER A 126 56.70 10.12 34.86
CA SER A 126 56.18 9.41 33.68
C SER A 126 54.70 9.02 33.82
N ILE A 127 54.23 8.63 35.00
CA ILE A 127 52.80 8.33 35.23
C ILE A 127 51.95 9.60 35.07
N ASN A 128 52.41 10.73 35.61
CA ASN A 128 51.69 11.99 35.50
C ASN A 128 51.64 12.51 34.05
N GLN A 129 52.75 12.37 33.31
CA GLN A 129 52.80 12.70 31.89
C GLN A 129 51.88 11.79 31.06
N LEU A 130 51.88 10.48 31.34
CA LEU A 130 50.99 9.52 30.68
C LEU A 130 49.51 9.78 31.00
N GLN A 131 49.18 10.17 32.23
CA GLN A 131 47.83 10.61 32.61
C GLN A 131 47.41 11.85 31.81
N GLY A 132 48.31 12.83 31.63
CA GLY A 132 48.05 14.01 30.81
C GLY A 132 47.68 13.65 29.36
N ILE A 133 48.39 12.69 28.77
CA ILE A 133 48.07 12.18 27.41
C ILE A 133 46.71 11.49 27.38
N VAL A 134 46.37 10.67 28.39
CA VAL A 134 45.05 10.01 28.48
C VAL A 134 43.92 11.04 28.60
N ASP A 135 44.12 12.08 29.41
CA ASP A 135 43.13 13.14 29.60
C ASP A 135 42.94 13.94 28.30
N GLU A 136 44.01 14.28 27.59
CA GLU A 136 43.96 14.97 26.30
C GLU A 136 43.25 14.12 25.22
N LEU A 137 43.52 12.81 25.15
CA LEU A 137 42.84 11.91 24.24
C LEU A 137 41.33 11.78 24.54
N ASN A 138 40.93 11.84 25.81
CA ASN A 138 39.54 11.70 26.25
C ASN A 138 38.70 12.99 26.10
N GLN A 139 39.31 14.13 25.80
CA GLN A 139 38.56 15.37 25.61
C GLN A 139 37.67 15.31 24.36
N PRO A 140 36.36 15.63 24.47
CA PRO A 140 35.46 15.69 23.32
C PRO A 140 35.64 17.00 22.52
N GLU A 141 35.84 16.88 21.21
CA GLU A 141 35.88 17.99 20.24
C GLU A 141 34.79 17.79 19.17
N ASP A 142 33.91 18.77 18.95
CA ASP A 142 32.77 18.71 18.00
C ASP A 142 31.89 17.45 18.12
N GLY A 143 31.67 16.97 19.35
CA GLY A 143 30.89 15.76 19.60
C GLY A 143 31.60 14.45 19.26
N VAL A 144 32.93 14.47 19.07
CA VAL A 144 33.80 13.30 18.86
C VAL A 144 34.86 13.25 19.96
N ARG A 145 34.98 12.11 20.66
CA ARG A 145 36.08 11.81 21.58
C ARG A 145 37.16 11.02 20.86
N LEU A 146 38.38 11.01 21.38
CA LEU A 146 39.50 10.28 20.78
C LEU A 146 39.86 10.76 19.37
N GLY A 147 39.56 12.02 19.03
CA GLY A 147 39.77 12.60 17.69
C GLY A 147 41.24 12.62 17.23
N GLN A 148 42.18 12.45 18.16
CA GLN A 148 43.60 12.31 17.88
C GLN A 148 44.01 10.89 17.45
N LEU A 149 43.14 9.88 17.58
CA LEU A 149 43.38 8.54 17.05
C LEU A 149 43.11 8.50 15.54
N ARG A 150 43.97 7.81 14.79
CA ARG A 150 43.92 7.75 13.32
C ARG A 150 42.57 7.23 12.80
N ALA A 151 42.04 6.17 13.41
CA ALA A 151 40.76 5.57 13.00
C ALA A 151 39.59 6.54 13.19
N VAL A 152 39.53 7.23 14.33
CA VAL A 152 38.49 8.20 14.67
C VAL A 152 38.56 9.42 13.75
N ARG A 153 39.78 9.92 13.51
CA ARG A 153 40.01 11.06 12.60
C ARG A 153 39.57 10.76 11.18
N SER A 154 39.95 9.60 10.63
CA SER A 154 39.52 9.17 9.30
C SER A 154 37.99 9.07 9.23
N TYR A 155 37.37 8.42 10.22
CA TYR A 155 35.93 8.25 10.26
C TYR A 155 35.17 9.60 10.34
N LYS A 156 35.65 10.57 11.13
CA LYS A 156 35.10 11.94 11.14
C LYS A 156 35.18 12.61 9.77
N GLN A 157 36.32 12.49 9.07
CA GLN A 157 36.49 13.06 7.73
C GLN A 157 35.54 12.42 6.70
N ASP A 158 35.35 11.10 6.78
CA ASP A 158 34.45 10.39 5.87
C ASP A 158 32.98 10.73 6.13
N LEU A 159 32.58 10.92 7.40
CA LEU A 159 31.24 11.41 7.73
C LEU A 159 30.97 12.81 7.17
N ILE A 160 31.95 13.71 7.24
CA ILE A 160 31.85 15.06 6.64
C ILE A 160 31.72 14.96 5.12
N ARG A 161 32.55 14.13 4.47
CA ARG A 161 32.49 13.91 3.02
C ARG A 161 31.17 13.30 2.59
N TYR A 162 30.65 12.34 3.35
CA TYR A 162 29.37 11.70 3.08
C TYR A 162 28.22 12.71 3.15
N ARG A 163 28.21 13.59 4.16
CA ARG A 163 27.22 14.68 4.26
C ARG A 163 27.28 15.61 3.04
N GLN A 164 28.48 16.03 2.62
CA GLN A 164 28.66 16.87 1.43
C GLN A 164 28.10 16.22 0.16
N ILE A 165 28.41 14.94 -0.08
CA ILE A 165 27.90 14.19 -1.24
C ILE A 165 26.38 14.05 -1.18
N SER A 166 25.82 13.82 0.01
CA SER A 166 24.36 13.74 0.20
C SER A 166 23.67 15.06 -0.15
N ASP A 167 24.23 16.19 0.27
CA ASP A 167 23.70 17.52 -0.03
C ASP A 167 23.80 17.87 -1.53
N GLU A 168 24.92 17.48 -2.18
CA GLU A 168 25.08 17.59 -3.63
C GLU A 168 24.08 16.72 -4.40
N LEU A 169 23.83 15.50 -3.93
CA LEU A 169 22.87 14.59 -4.55
C LEU A 169 21.44 15.13 -4.48
N LEU A 170 21.05 15.71 -3.34
CA LEU A 170 19.75 16.39 -3.19
C LEU A 170 19.63 17.58 -4.17
N THR A 171 20.69 18.38 -4.26
CA THR A 171 20.73 19.53 -5.19
C THR A 171 20.63 19.08 -6.64
N ASN A 172 21.37 18.04 -7.03
CA ASN A 172 21.34 17.48 -8.38
C ASN A 172 19.99 16.84 -8.71
N SER A 173 19.35 16.15 -7.76
CA SER A 173 18.00 15.61 -7.95
C SER A 173 16.99 16.73 -8.20
N ALA A 174 17.05 17.81 -7.43
CA ALA A 174 16.17 18.97 -7.63
C ALA A 174 16.41 19.64 -8.99
N GLN A 175 17.68 19.75 -9.43
CA GLN A 175 18.00 20.27 -10.76
C GLN A 175 17.50 19.35 -11.89
N LEU A 176 17.62 18.04 -11.72
CA LEU A 176 17.12 17.04 -12.66
C LEU A 176 15.60 17.13 -12.82
N ASP A 177 14.87 17.23 -11.71
CA ASP A 177 13.40 17.35 -11.75
C ASP A 177 12.96 18.69 -12.34
N LYS A 178 13.68 19.78 -12.07
CA LYS A 178 13.47 21.07 -12.74
C LYS A 178 13.71 20.97 -14.25
N ALA A 179 14.77 20.29 -14.69
CA ALA A 179 15.05 20.07 -16.10
C ALA A 179 13.97 19.19 -16.75
N ARG A 180 13.52 18.12 -16.07
CA ARG A 180 12.40 17.28 -16.53
C ARG A 180 11.12 18.08 -16.71
N GLN A 181 10.78 18.95 -15.76
CA GLN A 181 9.62 19.84 -15.88
C GLN A 181 9.77 20.82 -17.05
N GLN A 182 10.97 21.37 -17.28
CA GLN A 182 11.22 22.25 -18.42
C GLN A 182 11.08 21.54 -19.77
N VAL A 183 11.46 20.27 -19.86
CA VAL A 183 11.36 19.46 -21.09
C VAL A 183 9.94 18.92 -21.31
N ALA A 184 9.17 18.70 -20.24
CA ALA A 184 7.81 18.15 -20.32
C ALA A 184 6.80 19.02 -21.11
N GLY A 185 7.11 20.31 -21.34
CA GLY A 185 6.29 21.24 -22.12
C GLY A 185 6.83 21.62 -23.49
N VAL A 186 7.95 21.04 -23.95
CA VAL A 186 8.57 21.43 -25.22
C VAL A 186 8.03 20.56 -26.37
N ILE A 187 7.29 21.21 -27.27
CA ILE A 187 6.81 20.62 -28.52
C ILE A 187 7.90 20.79 -29.58
N TRP A 188 8.33 19.69 -30.20
CA TRP A 188 9.32 19.69 -31.26
C TRP A 188 8.63 19.61 -32.63
N TYR A 189 9.03 20.47 -33.56
CA TYR A 189 8.48 20.52 -34.92
C TYR A 189 9.49 19.96 -35.92
N PHE A 190 9.04 19.05 -36.78
CA PHE A 190 9.80 18.58 -37.95
C PHE A 190 8.94 18.86 -39.19
N ASN A 191 9.44 19.64 -40.15
CA ASN A 191 8.69 20.05 -41.35
C ASN A 191 7.28 20.62 -41.08
N ASN A 192 7.15 21.57 -40.13
CA ASN A 192 5.87 22.18 -39.75
C ASN A 192 4.78 21.19 -39.26
N LYS A 193 5.17 19.98 -38.85
CA LYS A 193 4.31 19.04 -38.12
C LYS A 193 4.92 18.66 -36.79
N GLU A 194 4.06 18.57 -35.78
CA GLU A 194 4.39 18.07 -34.44
C GLU A 194 4.47 16.54 -34.52
N LEU A 195 5.68 15.98 -34.43
CA LEU A 195 5.90 14.54 -34.47
C LEU A 195 6.96 14.15 -33.43
N SER A 196 6.60 13.22 -32.55
CA SER A 196 7.56 12.60 -31.64
C SER A 196 8.55 11.73 -32.43
N THR A 197 9.81 11.69 -32.02
CA THR A 197 10.90 10.89 -32.63
C THR A 197 10.52 9.41 -32.78
N ARG A 198 9.80 8.85 -31.80
CA ARG A 198 9.28 7.47 -31.81
C ARG A 198 8.14 7.23 -32.80
N GLN A 199 7.40 8.25 -33.19
CA GLN A 199 6.39 8.12 -34.26
C GLN A 199 7.03 8.20 -35.65
N LEU A 200 8.12 8.96 -35.79
CA LEU A 200 8.82 9.13 -37.06
C LEU A 200 9.58 7.85 -37.45
N GLU A 201 10.21 7.17 -36.48
CA GLU A 201 10.81 5.83 -36.67
C GLU A 201 9.79 4.80 -37.17
N LYS A 202 8.54 4.87 -36.68
CA LYS A 202 7.46 3.94 -37.05
C LYS A 202 6.77 4.29 -38.37
N GLN A 203 6.76 5.56 -38.76
CA GLN A 203 6.07 6.02 -39.97
C GLN A 203 6.94 5.96 -41.21
N ASP A 204 8.23 6.29 -41.10
CA ASP A 204 9.16 6.26 -42.23
C ASP A 204 10.58 5.87 -41.78
N PRO A 205 10.86 4.55 -41.69
CA PRO A 205 12.13 4.04 -41.20
C PRO A 205 13.33 4.45 -42.07
N GLU A 206 13.15 4.62 -43.38
CA GLU A 206 14.23 4.98 -44.30
C GLU A 206 14.67 6.43 -44.09
N SER A 207 13.72 7.35 -44.00
CA SER A 207 13.99 8.76 -43.71
C SER A 207 14.63 8.94 -42.31
N PHE A 208 14.17 8.18 -41.31
CA PHE A 208 14.76 8.18 -39.97
C PHE A 208 16.20 7.66 -39.98
N ASN A 209 16.47 6.55 -40.68
CA ASN A 209 17.80 5.96 -40.77
C ASN A 209 18.79 6.87 -41.50
N GLN A 210 18.36 7.55 -42.58
CA GLN A 210 19.20 8.54 -43.28
C GLN A 210 19.53 9.73 -42.39
N TRP A 211 18.54 10.26 -41.66
CA TRP A 211 18.77 11.33 -40.69
C TRP A 211 19.70 10.90 -39.55
N PHE A 212 19.47 9.71 -38.96
CA PHE A 212 20.25 9.18 -37.85
C PHE A 212 21.71 8.94 -38.24
N ALA A 213 21.94 8.41 -39.45
CA ALA A 213 23.28 8.22 -40.00
C ALA A 213 24.02 9.56 -40.18
N GLY A 214 23.36 10.57 -40.74
CA GLY A 214 23.94 11.91 -40.91
C GLY A 214 24.27 12.57 -39.56
N ALA A 215 23.35 12.48 -38.59
CA ALA A 215 23.54 13.04 -37.27
C ALA A 215 24.66 12.34 -36.48
N ASN A 216 24.80 11.01 -36.60
CA ASN A 216 25.91 10.26 -35.99
C ASN A 216 27.27 10.65 -36.60
N GLN A 217 27.30 10.89 -37.91
CA GLN A 217 28.52 11.29 -38.60
C GLN A 217 28.98 12.70 -38.19
N GLU A 218 28.04 13.63 -38.01
CA GLU A 218 28.34 14.95 -37.45
C GLU A 218 28.76 14.87 -35.98
N TRP A 219 28.10 14.02 -35.17
CA TRP A 219 28.44 13.80 -33.76
C TRP A 219 29.90 13.38 -33.57
N GLN A 220 30.35 12.39 -34.34
CA GLN A 220 31.74 11.88 -34.31
C GLN A 220 32.77 12.92 -34.81
N GLY A 221 32.31 13.90 -35.59
CA GLY A 221 33.15 15.01 -36.08
C GLY A 221 33.61 15.97 -34.97
N PHE A 222 32.90 16.05 -33.85
CA PHE A 222 33.28 16.89 -32.71
C PHE A 222 34.29 16.19 -31.80
N ALA A 223 35.46 16.81 -31.58
CA ALA A 223 36.55 16.22 -30.81
C ALA A 223 36.17 15.88 -29.35
N ALA A 224 35.21 16.60 -28.76
CA ALA A 224 34.73 16.38 -27.39
C ALA A 224 33.78 15.18 -27.24
N ASN A 225 33.23 14.66 -28.34
CA ASN A 225 32.18 13.64 -28.32
C ASN A 225 32.70 12.23 -28.69
N ARG A 226 34.01 12.08 -28.91
CA ARG A 226 34.61 10.81 -29.35
C ARG A 226 34.57 9.68 -28.31
N SER A 227 34.29 9.99 -27.04
CA SER A 227 34.18 9.02 -25.95
C SER A 227 32.73 8.73 -25.52
N THR A 228 31.73 9.30 -26.20
CA THR A 228 30.31 9.19 -25.83
C THR A 228 29.49 8.55 -26.94
N ASP A 229 28.68 7.55 -26.59
CA ASP A 229 27.81 6.85 -27.54
C ASP A 229 26.69 7.75 -28.04
N PHE A 230 26.56 7.86 -29.36
CA PHE A 230 25.46 8.57 -30.00
C PHE A 230 24.14 7.78 -29.81
N LYS A 231 23.18 8.35 -29.09
CA LYS A 231 21.84 7.78 -28.90
C LYS A 231 20.78 8.72 -29.47
N ALA A 232 19.73 8.15 -30.06
CA ALA A 232 18.60 8.92 -30.57
C ALA A 232 17.98 9.77 -29.44
N PRO A 233 17.66 11.05 -29.70
CA PRO A 233 17.39 12.01 -28.64
C PRO A 233 16.01 11.79 -28.02
N ASP A 234 15.99 11.45 -26.72
CA ASP A 234 14.85 11.71 -25.84
C ASP A 234 15.15 12.82 -24.79
N GLN A 235 16.33 13.49 -24.83
CA GLN A 235 16.60 14.69 -24.02
C GLN A 235 17.53 15.70 -24.72
N PRO A 236 17.35 17.02 -24.49
CA PRO A 236 18.07 18.07 -25.19
C PRO A 236 19.37 18.44 -24.48
N ARG A 237 20.48 18.40 -25.22
CA ARG A 237 21.46 19.48 -25.35
C ARG A 237 22.71 18.89 -25.98
N THR A 238 22.91 19.19 -27.24
CA THR A 238 24.25 19.35 -27.80
C THR A 238 24.19 20.29 -28.97
N THR A 239 25.21 21.14 -28.99
CA THR A 239 25.50 22.31 -29.80
C THR A 239 25.76 21.96 -31.28
N ALA A 240 24.89 21.15 -31.89
CA ALA A 240 25.06 20.64 -33.25
C ALA A 240 23.92 21.02 -34.21
N LEU A 241 22.98 21.88 -33.79
CA LEU A 241 21.80 22.25 -34.60
C LEU A 241 21.79 23.72 -35.07
N ASP A 242 22.92 24.44 -34.99
CA ASP A 242 23.01 25.85 -35.39
C ASP A 242 23.27 26.07 -36.89
N LYS A 243 23.45 25.02 -37.70
CA LYS A 243 23.65 25.17 -39.16
C LYS A 243 22.38 24.98 -40.00
N THR A 244 21.29 24.51 -39.39
CA THR A 244 20.00 24.30 -40.09
C THR A 244 18.83 25.06 -39.47
N PHE A 245 19.00 25.66 -38.28
CA PHE A 245 18.03 26.55 -37.68
C PHE A 245 18.65 27.94 -37.51
N LYS A 246 18.08 28.95 -38.19
CA LYS A 246 18.42 30.35 -37.91
C LYS A 246 17.61 30.81 -36.70
N SER A 247 18.29 31.17 -35.61
CA SER A 247 17.72 32.09 -34.63
C SER A 247 18.10 33.52 -35.02
N GLU A 248 17.14 34.30 -35.51
CA GLU A 248 17.25 35.76 -35.47
C GLU A 248 16.73 36.22 -34.11
N GLU A 249 17.47 37.10 -33.43
CA GLU A 249 16.90 37.84 -32.31
C GLU A 249 15.67 38.59 -32.83
N PRO A 250 14.52 38.52 -32.16
CA PRO A 250 13.36 39.24 -32.61
C PRO A 250 13.72 40.72 -32.58
N LYS A 251 13.74 41.38 -33.75
CA LYS A 251 13.75 42.85 -33.80
C LYS A 251 12.71 43.32 -32.79
N PRO A 252 13.04 44.21 -31.85
CA PRO A 252 12.14 44.59 -30.79
C PRO A 252 10.83 45.04 -31.43
N ASN A 253 9.83 44.20 -31.29
CA ASN A 253 8.57 44.38 -31.97
C ASN A 253 7.80 45.38 -31.11
N TYR A 254 8.20 46.65 -31.13
CA TYR A 254 7.57 47.71 -30.34
C TYR A 254 6.07 47.76 -30.60
N PHE A 255 5.65 47.40 -31.82
CA PHE A 255 4.24 47.24 -32.19
C PHE A 255 3.60 45.99 -31.55
N GLY A 256 4.32 44.87 -31.47
CA GLY A 256 3.91 43.68 -30.74
C GLY A 256 3.80 43.92 -29.23
N TYR A 257 4.76 44.61 -28.62
CA TYR A 257 4.72 45.04 -27.22
C TYR A 257 3.54 45.97 -26.95
N LEU A 258 3.25 46.92 -27.85
CA LEU A 258 2.06 47.76 -27.76
C LEU A 258 0.77 46.94 -27.85
N LEU A 259 0.68 45.97 -28.76
CA LEU A 259 -0.47 45.06 -28.90
C LEU A 259 -0.61 44.06 -27.75
N THR A 260 0.45 43.76 -27.01
CA THR A 260 0.39 42.91 -25.79
C THR A 260 0.08 43.74 -24.54
N LEU A 261 0.52 45.00 -24.49
CA LEU A 261 0.12 45.95 -23.45
C LEU A 261 -1.30 46.46 -23.65
N LEU A 262 -1.85 46.44 -24.87
CA LEU A 262 -3.19 46.95 -25.16
C LEU A 262 -4.30 46.16 -24.43
N PRO A 263 -4.31 44.81 -24.38
CA PRO A 263 -5.22 44.05 -23.52
C PRO A 263 -5.05 44.39 -22.04
N VAL A 264 -3.82 44.56 -21.56
CA VAL A 264 -3.55 44.90 -20.15
C VAL A 264 -4.03 46.31 -19.83
N LEU A 265 -3.79 47.30 -20.70
CA LEU A 265 -4.29 48.65 -20.57
C LEU A 265 -5.81 48.73 -20.71
N LEU A 266 -6.41 47.92 -21.58
CA LEU A 266 -7.86 47.82 -21.73
C LEU A 266 -8.48 47.18 -20.49
N VAL A 267 -7.85 46.16 -19.90
CA VAL A 267 -8.26 45.57 -18.61
C VAL A 267 -8.05 46.56 -17.46
N VAL A 268 -6.94 47.31 -17.41
CA VAL A 268 -6.71 48.34 -16.37
C VAL A 268 -7.67 49.51 -16.52
N PHE A 269 -7.99 49.92 -17.74
CA PHE A 269 -8.97 50.98 -18.04
C PHE A 269 -10.40 50.52 -17.77
N LEU A 270 -10.73 49.26 -18.10
CA LEU A 270 -12.00 48.62 -17.76
C LEU A 270 -12.13 48.47 -16.24
N LEU A 271 -11.08 48.02 -15.54
CA LEU A 271 -11.06 47.93 -14.09
C LEU A 271 -11.15 49.31 -13.46
N TYR A 272 -10.46 50.33 -13.97
CA TYR A 272 -10.60 51.71 -13.50
C TYR A 272 -12.02 52.25 -13.70
N PHE A 273 -12.67 51.95 -14.84
CA PHE A 273 -14.05 52.35 -15.11
C PHE A 273 -15.09 51.56 -14.30
N VAL A 274 -14.83 50.26 -14.07
CA VAL A 274 -15.64 49.37 -13.24
C VAL A 274 -15.48 49.76 -11.77
N PHE A 275 -14.28 49.95 -11.24
CA PHE A 275 -14.05 50.39 -9.85
C PHE A 275 -14.52 51.82 -9.59
N SER A 276 -14.35 52.76 -10.54
CA SER A 276 -14.91 54.12 -10.40
C SER A 276 -16.45 54.15 -10.45
N LYS A 277 -17.09 53.17 -11.11
CA LYS A 277 -18.56 52.98 -11.03
C LYS A 277 -19.00 52.07 -9.86
N GLN A 278 -18.17 51.16 -9.38
CA GLN A 278 -18.51 50.11 -8.40
C GLN A 278 -18.17 50.51 -6.95
N MET A 279 -17.43 51.60 -6.73
CA MET A 279 -17.37 52.24 -5.39
C MET A 279 -18.74 52.77 -4.91
N LYS A 280 -19.77 52.78 -5.76
CA LYS A 280 -21.17 53.08 -5.37
C LYS A 280 -22.02 51.85 -5.02
N GLY A 281 -21.49 50.62 -4.98
CA GLY A 281 -22.33 49.43 -4.78
C GLY A 281 -21.67 48.13 -4.30
N MET A 282 -20.59 48.17 -3.51
CA MET A 282 -19.85 46.96 -3.09
C MET A 282 -20.25 46.49 -1.69
N GLY A 283 -21.08 45.44 -1.59
CA GLY A 283 -21.51 44.84 -0.32
C GLY A 283 -21.71 43.31 -0.28
N SER A 284 -21.30 42.53 -1.30
CA SER A 284 -21.73 41.11 -1.41
C SER A 284 -20.66 40.07 -1.82
N GLY A 285 -19.41 40.43 -2.10
CA GLY A 285 -18.44 39.51 -2.71
C GLY A 285 -17.66 38.59 -1.75
N ALA A 286 -17.49 38.99 -0.48
CA ALA A 286 -16.65 38.26 0.50
C ALA A 286 -17.38 37.12 1.24
N MET A 287 -18.67 36.89 0.96
CA MET A 287 -19.54 35.95 1.72
C MET A 287 -19.68 34.54 1.09
N THR A 288 -18.90 34.21 0.05
CA THR A 288 -19.07 32.93 -0.68
C THR A 288 -18.06 31.84 -0.28
N PHE A 289 -17.06 32.16 0.55
CA PHE A 289 -15.97 31.23 0.91
C PHE A 289 -16.34 30.20 1.99
N GLY A 290 -17.50 30.36 2.65
CA GLY A 290 -17.96 29.50 3.76
C GLY A 290 -19.21 28.65 3.47
N LYS A 291 -19.73 28.68 2.24
CA LYS A 291 -20.95 27.92 1.86
C LYS A 291 -20.66 26.43 1.66
N SER A 292 -21.58 25.59 2.08
CA SER A 292 -21.54 24.14 1.94
C SER A 292 -21.60 23.72 0.46
N PRO A 293 -20.72 22.81 -0.01
CA PRO A 293 -20.78 22.25 -1.35
C PRO A 293 -21.86 21.16 -1.51
N ALA A 294 -22.66 20.90 -0.47
CA ALA A 294 -23.64 19.82 -0.45
C ALA A 294 -24.60 19.89 -1.63
N ARG A 295 -24.73 18.77 -2.35
CA ARG A 295 -25.66 18.67 -3.48
C ARG A 295 -27.05 18.36 -2.94
N LEU A 296 -27.97 19.32 -3.04
CA LEU A 296 -29.39 19.09 -2.80
C LEU A 296 -29.96 18.25 -3.94
N LEU A 297 -30.39 17.03 -3.62
CA LEU A 297 -31.21 16.22 -4.52
C LEU A 297 -32.68 16.57 -4.26
N THR A 298 -33.22 17.51 -5.04
CA THR A 298 -34.65 17.86 -5.05
C THR A 298 -35.47 16.76 -5.73
N LYS A 299 -36.77 16.70 -5.37
CA LYS A 299 -37.78 15.66 -5.65
C LYS A 299 -37.87 15.07 -7.09
N ASP A 300 -37.24 15.66 -8.11
CA ASP A 300 -37.55 15.37 -9.53
C ASP A 300 -36.51 14.55 -10.32
N ARG A 301 -35.41 14.08 -9.72
CA ARG A 301 -34.39 13.30 -10.46
C ARG A 301 -34.25 11.87 -9.94
N ASN A 302 -34.87 10.91 -10.65
CA ASN A 302 -34.70 9.46 -10.50
C ASN A 302 -34.71 8.96 -9.05
N LYS A 303 -35.91 8.85 -8.49
CA LYS A 303 -36.17 8.40 -7.12
C LYS A 303 -35.74 6.94 -6.93
N VAL A 304 -34.58 6.72 -6.31
CA VAL A 304 -34.12 5.39 -5.87
C VAL A 304 -34.95 5.00 -4.64
N THR A 305 -35.48 3.78 -4.62
CA THR A 305 -36.29 3.25 -3.49
C THR A 305 -35.71 1.94 -2.98
N PHE A 306 -36.30 1.34 -1.92
CA PHE A 306 -35.85 0.04 -1.43
C PHE A 306 -35.99 -1.11 -2.46
N LYS A 307 -36.80 -0.93 -3.53
CA LYS A 307 -36.90 -1.86 -4.67
C LYS A 307 -35.66 -1.88 -5.58
N ASP A 308 -34.79 -0.88 -5.47
CA ASP A 308 -33.54 -0.76 -6.23
C ASP A 308 -32.32 -1.21 -5.44
N VAL A 309 -32.50 -1.54 -4.16
CA VAL A 309 -31.47 -2.07 -3.26
C VAL A 309 -31.80 -3.55 -3.04
N ALA A 310 -30.80 -4.43 -3.01
CA ALA A 310 -31.00 -5.86 -2.79
C ALA A 310 -29.82 -6.45 -2.02
N GLY A 311 -30.04 -7.59 -1.35
CA GLY A 311 -28.99 -8.34 -0.66
C GLY A 311 -28.55 -7.79 0.68
N CYS A 312 -29.36 -6.92 1.31
CA CYS A 312 -29.13 -6.35 2.64
C CYS A 312 -30.48 -6.16 3.36
N ASP A 313 -31.22 -7.25 3.52
CA ASP A 313 -32.61 -7.20 4.00
C ASP A 313 -32.68 -6.80 5.49
N GLU A 314 -31.72 -7.25 6.30
CA GLU A 314 -31.58 -6.87 7.71
C GLU A 314 -31.34 -5.36 7.86
N ALA A 315 -30.43 -4.81 7.05
CA ALA A 315 -30.16 -3.37 7.06
C ALA A 315 -31.36 -2.53 6.58
N LYS A 316 -32.19 -3.08 5.69
CA LYS A 316 -33.43 -2.41 5.25
C LYS A 316 -34.48 -2.39 6.35
N GLU A 317 -34.65 -3.50 7.06
CA GLU A 317 -35.62 -3.61 8.18
C GLU A 317 -35.28 -2.59 9.28
N GLU A 318 -34.01 -2.48 9.67
CA GLU A 318 -33.58 -1.45 10.65
C GLU A 318 -33.79 -0.01 10.13
N LEU A 319 -33.60 0.22 8.83
CA LEU A 319 -33.82 1.54 8.23
C LEU A 319 -35.30 1.85 7.97
N GLU A 320 -36.18 0.85 7.96
CA GLU A 320 -37.62 1.03 7.77
C GLU A 320 -38.24 1.80 8.94
N GLU A 321 -37.76 1.59 10.16
CA GLU A 321 -38.13 2.39 11.34
C GLU A 321 -37.89 3.90 11.11
N ILE A 322 -36.77 4.22 10.46
CA ILE A 322 -36.36 5.60 10.16
C ILE A 322 -37.23 6.21 9.07
N VAL A 323 -37.57 5.42 8.05
CA VAL A 323 -38.50 5.81 6.99
C VAL A 323 -39.87 6.13 7.57
N ASP A 324 -40.40 5.26 8.44
CA ASP A 324 -41.71 5.44 9.05
C ASP A 324 -41.78 6.71 9.90
N PHE A 325 -40.70 7.02 10.62
CA PHE A 325 -40.61 8.29 11.33
C PHE A 325 -40.60 9.49 10.38
N LEU A 326 -39.79 9.47 9.33
CA LEU A 326 -39.75 10.58 8.37
C LEU A 326 -41.08 10.78 7.63
N LYS A 327 -41.89 9.72 7.50
CA LYS A 327 -43.25 9.78 6.96
C LYS A 327 -44.22 10.41 7.97
N ASP A 328 -44.25 9.92 9.21
CA ASP A 328 -45.15 10.40 10.27
C ASP A 328 -44.41 10.63 11.61
N PRO A 329 -43.74 11.79 11.78
CA PRO A 329 -43.01 12.10 13.00
C PRO A 329 -43.90 12.18 14.25
N ALA A 330 -45.14 12.67 14.08
CA ALA A 330 -46.06 12.95 15.18
C ALA A 330 -46.48 11.68 15.93
N LYS A 331 -46.65 10.56 15.20
CA LYS A 331 -46.97 9.26 15.78
C LYS A 331 -45.95 8.81 16.83
N PHE A 332 -44.66 9.03 16.58
CA PHE A 332 -43.58 8.62 17.49
C PHE A 332 -43.40 9.61 18.64
N THR A 333 -43.48 10.91 18.37
CA THR A 333 -43.41 11.95 19.42
C THR A 333 -44.57 11.84 20.41
N ALA A 334 -45.78 11.50 19.95
CA ALA A 334 -46.94 11.29 20.81
C ALA A 334 -46.76 10.15 21.84
N LEU A 335 -45.94 9.15 21.50
CA LEU A 335 -45.61 8.02 22.38
C LEU A 335 -44.39 8.29 23.28
N GLY A 336 -43.74 9.45 23.13
CA GLY A 336 -42.51 9.79 23.85
C GLY A 336 -41.27 9.01 23.38
N ALA A 337 -41.31 8.41 22.19
CA ALA A 337 -40.17 7.71 21.63
C ALA A 337 -39.05 8.70 21.23
N CYS A 338 -37.84 8.46 21.73
CA CYS A 338 -36.65 9.20 21.32
C CYS A 338 -36.01 8.51 20.12
N ILE A 339 -35.71 9.29 19.09
CA ILE A 339 -35.29 8.78 17.78
C ILE A 339 -33.80 9.03 17.61
N PRO A 340 -33.08 8.08 17.00
CA PRO A 340 -31.66 8.26 16.77
C PRO A 340 -31.41 9.50 15.90
N LYS A 341 -30.61 10.43 16.44
CA LYS A 341 -30.18 11.63 15.71
C LYS A 341 -29.25 11.28 14.55
N GLY A 342 -28.49 10.19 14.70
CA GLY A 342 -27.51 9.73 13.74
C GLY A 342 -27.50 8.22 13.55
N VAL A 343 -27.30 7.79 12.31
CA VAL A 343 -27.11 6.40 11.90
C VAL A 343 -25.79 6.26 11.18
N LEU A 344 -24.97 5.31 11.62
CA LEU A 344 -23.68 4.99 11.00
C LEU A 344 -23.78 3.68 10.23
N CYS A 345 -23.72 3.77 8.90
CA CYS A 345 -23.63 2.64 7.98
C CYS A 345 -22.17 2.18 7.86
N ILE A 346 -21.89 0.95 8.31
CA ILE A 346 -20.55 0.38 8.35
C ILE A 346 -20.49 -0.78 7.37
N GLY A 347 -19.46 -0.88 6.54
CA GLY A 347 -19.29 -2.04 5.68
C GLY A 347 -18.19 -1.88 4.65
N ALA A 348 -17.86 -2.95 3.94
CA ALA A 348 -16.86 -2.93 2.88
C ALA A 348 -17.20 -1.92 1.77
N PRO A 349 -16.21 -1.40 1.01
CA PRO A 349 -16.49 -0.56 -0.15
C PRO A 349 -17.35 -1.32 -1.16
N GLY A 350 -18.24 -0.59 -1.86
CA GLY A 350 -19.08 -1.18 -2.90
C GLY A 350 -20.31 -1.97 -2.42
N THR A 351 -20.60 -2.04 -1.12
CA THR A 351 -21.82 -2.72 -0.58
C THR A 351 -23.11 -1.89 -0.72
N GLY A 352 -23.03 -0.68 -1.26
CA GLY A 352 -24.22 0.15 -1.52
C GLY A 352 -24.65 1.05 -0.36
N LYS A 353 -23.75 1.40 0.58
CA LYS A 353 -24.02 2.34 1.68
C LYS A 353 -24.64 3.67 1.23
N THR A 354 -24.09 4.28 0.18
CA THR A 354 -24.66 5.51 -0.43
C THR A 354 -25.99 5.25 -1.14
N LEU A 355 -26.19 4.05 -1.68
CA LEU A 355 -27.42 3.68 -2.40
C LEU A 355 -28.58 3.47 -1.42
N ILE A 356 -28.33 2.79 -0.30
CA ILE A 356 -29.36 2.56 0.73
C ILE A 356 -29.78 3.86 1.42
N ALA A 357 -28.84 4.77 1.71
CA ALA A 357 -29.18 6.09 2.26
C ALA A 357 -30.07 6.91 1.32
N LYS A 358 -29.80 6.86 0.01
CA LYS A 358 -30.67 7.48 -1.01
C LYS A 358 -32.04 6.80 -1.09
N ALA A 359 -32.08 5.47 -0.93
CA ALA A 359 -33.32 4.70 -0.91
C ALA A 359 -34.21 5.06 0.28
N VAL A 360 -33.64 5.29 1.47
CA VAL A 360 -34.37 5.79 2.66
C VAL A 360 -35.04 7.13 2.37
N ALA A 361 -34.31 8.08 1.78
CA ALA A 361 -34.88 9.38 1.41
C ALA A 361 -35.99 9.26 0.35
N GLY A 362 -35.79 8.38 -0.63
CA GLY A 362 -36.79 8.06 -1.64
C GLY A 362 -38.05 7.44 -1.02
N GLU A 363 -37.89 6.45 -0.15
CA GLU A 363 -39.03 5.79 0.49
C GLU A 363 -39.83 6.75 1.38
N ALA A 364 -39.15 7.67 2.07
CA ALA A 364 -39.77 8.70 2.91
C ALA A 364 -40.28 9.93 2.13
N ASP A 365 -39.94 10.07 0.85
CA ASP A 365 -40.22 11.24 0.01
C ASP A 365 -39.71 12.59 0.60
N ARG A 366 -38.54 12.56 1.26
CA ARG A 366 -37.93 13.74 1.93
C ARG A 366 -36.66 14.23 1.21
N PRO A 367 -36.28 15.52 1.35
CA PRO A 367 -35.04 16.04 0.77
C PRO A 367 -33.79 15.29 1.27
N PHE A 368 -32.81 15.13 0.37
CA PHE A 368 -31.56 14.43 0.64
C PHE A 368 -30.36 15.34 0.33
N PHE A 369 -29.58 15.64 1.36
CA PHE A 369 -28.32 16.38 1.26
C PHE A 369 -27.17 15.39 1.24
N SER A 370 -26.36 15.38 0.17
CA SER A 370 -25.21 14.49 0.05
C SER A 370 -23.92 15.31 0.04
N ILE A 371 -22.97 14.93 0.91
CA ILE A 371 -21.62 15.51 0.97
C ILE A 371 -20.59 14.42 1.26
N SER A 372 -19.36 14.57 0.75
CA SER A 372 -18.25 13.68 1.11
C SER A 372 -17.53 14.22 2.34
N GLY A 373 -17.10 13.34 3.24
CA GLY A 373 -16.29 13.69 4.41
C GLY A 373 -14.99 14.39 4.02
N SER A 374 -14.42 14.01 2.88
CA SER A 374 -13.24 14.67 2.28
C SER A 374 -13.46 16.15 1.96
N ASP A 375 -14.70 16.55 1.63
CA ASP A 375 -15.02 17.93 1.23
C ASP A 375 -14.95 18.91 2.41
N PHE A 376 -14.87 18.40 3.63
CA PHE A 376 -14.68 19.21 4.83
C PHE A 376 -13.22 19.40 5.22
N VAL A 377 -12.29 18.66 4.61
CA VAL A 377 -10.85 18.72 4.91
C VAL A 377 -10.17 19.62 3.87
N GLU A 378 -9.80 20.83 4.25
CA GLU A 378 -9.13 21.80 3.38
C GLU A 378 -7.83 22.38 3.97
N MET A 379 -7.05 23.05 3.13
CA MET A 379 -5.79 23.69 3.54
C MET A 379 -6.00 24.89 4.48
N PHE A 380 -7.22 25.45 4.54
CA PHE A 380 -7.53 26.63 5.33
C PHE A 380 -8.28 26.25 6.61
N VAL A 381 -7.68 26.57 7.76
CA VAL A 381 -8.26 26.34 9.09
C VAL A 381 -9.61 27.05 9.21
N GLY A 382 -10.63 26.34 9.71
CA GLY A 382 -11.96 26.87 9.97
C GLY A 382 -12.95 26.85 8.79
N VAL A 383 -12.50 26.54 7.57
CA VAL A 383 -13.40 26.42 6.41
C VAL A 383 -14.32 25.20 6.55
N GLY A 384 -13.78 24.04 6.94
CA GLY A 384 -14.56 22.83 7.19
C GLY A 384 -15.67 23.04 8.24
N ALA A 385 -15.33 23.67 9.37
CA ALA A 385 -16.30 24.02 10.40
C ALA A 385 -17.41 24.96 9.89
N SER A 386 -17.10 25.97 9.07
CA SER A 386 -18.13 26.84 8.48
C SER A 386 -19.09 26.08 7.56
N ARG A 387 -18.59 25.15 6.75
CA ARG A 387 -19.41 24.31 5.86
C ARG A 387 -20.37 23.42 6.62
N ILE A 388 -19.94 22.86 7.75
CA ILE A 388 -20.80 22.07 8.64
C ILE A 388 -21.94 22.94 9.15
N ARG A 389 -21.67 24.15 9.66
CA ARG A 389 -22.73 25.05 10.14
C ARG A 389 -23.76 25.37 9.06
N ASP A 390 -23.29 25.74 7.87
CA ASP A 390 -24.17 26.07 6.74
C ASP A 390 -24.98 24.84 6.27
N LEU A 391 -24.38 23.65 6.27
CA LEU A 391 -25.09 22.40 5.96
C LEU A 391 -26.26 22.15 6.92
N PHE A 392 -26.01 22.26 8.23
CA PHE A 392 -27.06 22.07 9.25
C PHE A 392 -28.10 23.19 9.21
N GLU A 393 -27.71 24.44 8.93
CA GLU A 393 -28.67 25.54 8.76
C GLU A 393 -29.60 25.32 7.55
N GLN A 394 -29.06 24.85 6.42
CA GLN A 394 -29.86 24.54 5.23
C GLN A 394 -30.77 23.33 5.45
N ALA A 395 -30.29 22.30 6.13
CA ALA A 395 -31.08 21.13 6.50
C ALA A 395 -32.27 21.51 7.39
N ARG A 396 -32.04 22.34 8.43
CA ARG A 396 -33.12 22.86 9.30
C ARG A 396 -34.20 23.60 8.53
N LYS A 397 -33.83 24.38 7.51
CA LYS A 397 -34.81 25.10 6.65
C LYS A 397 -35.66 24.17 5.78
N GLN A 398 -35.20 22.94 5.53
CA GLN A 398 -35.88 21.97 4.67
C GLN A 398 -36.35 20.72 5.44
N ALA A 399 -36.38 20.81 6.76
CA ALA A 399 -36.87 19.73 7.62
C ALA A 399 -38.34 19.38 7.33
N PRO A 400 -38.73 18.10 7.42
CA PRO A 400 -37.90 16.93 7.70
C PRO A 400 -37.06 16.49 6.50
N CYS A 401 -35.77 16.20 6.71
CA CYS A 401 -34.81 15.86 5.66
C CYS A 401 -33.70 14.93 6.15
N ILE A 402 -32.93 14.37 5.21
CA ILE A 402 -31.79 13.50 5.50
C ILE A 402 -30.49 14.19 5.09
N ILE A 403 -29.52 14.21 6.00
CA ILE A 403 -28.13 14.59 5.71
C ILE A 403 -27.31 13.30 5.57
N PHE A 404 -26.64 13.11 4.45
CA PHE A 404 -25.74 11.99 4.20
C PHE A 404 -24.29 12.44 4.08
N ILE A 405 -23.42 11.90 4.92
CA ILE A 405 -21.97 12.12 4.89
C ILE A 405 -21.28 10.80 4.51
N ASP A 406 -20.73 10.73 3.30
CA ASP A 406 -19.88 9.60 2.88
C ASP A 406 -18.47 9.75 3.46
N GLU A 407 -17.72 8.66 3.62
CA GLU A 407 -16.33 8.69 4.11
C GLU A 407 -16.13 9.56 5.37
N ILE A 408 -17.00 9.39 6.36
CA ILE A 408 -16.96 10.15 7.63
C ILE A 408 -15.60 10.02 8.35
N ASP A 409 -14.84 8.95 8.09
CA ASP A 409 -13.49 8.73 8.59
C ASP A 409 -12.45 9.75 8.09
N ALA A 410 -12.74 10.53 7.05
CA ALA A 410 -11.89 11.64 6.65
C ALA A 410 -11.83 12.76 7.72
N VAL A 411 -12.97 13.05 8.36
CA VAL A 411 -13.12 14.08 9.42
C VAL A 411 -13.17 13.50 10.82
N GLY A 412 -13.69 12.28 10.97
CA GLY A 412 -13.97 11.64 12.24
C GLY A 412 -12.83 10.79 12.79
N ARG A 413 -11.61 10.92 12.28
CA ARG A 413 -10.47 10.07 12.68
C ARG A 413 -9.96 10.43 14.07
N HIS A 414 -9.70 9.42 14.91
CA HIS A 414 -9.09 9.62 16.22
C HIS A 414 -7.65 10.16 16.10
N ARG A 415 -7.24 10.96 17.10
CA ARG A 415 -5.87 11.50 17.22
C ARG A 415 -4.81 10.40 17.10
N GLY A 416 -3.81 10.64 16.25
CA GLY A 416 -2.54 9.91 16.24
C GLY A 416 -1.42 10.90 16.55
N SER A 417 -0.39 10.47 17.28
CA SER A 417 0.76 11.27 17.74
C SER A 417 1.68 11.72 16.58
N GLY A 418 1.13 12.41 15.58
CA GLY A 418 1.87 13.00 14.46
C GLY A 418 2.24 14.44 14.78
N ILE A 419 3.54 14.70 14.94
CA ILE A 419 4.09 16.06 15.08
C ILE A 419 3.99 16.74 13.70
N GLY A 420 2.89 17.44 13.43
CA GLY A 420 2.70 18.19 12.18
C GLY A 420 1.32 18.86 12.09
N GLY A 421 1.29 20.17 11.81
CA GLY A 421 0.13 21.08 11.91
C GLY A 421 -1.05 20.87 10.95
N GLY A 422 -1.30 19.65 10.48
CA GLY A 422 -2.55 19.27 9.77
C GLY A 422 -3.66 18.76 10.70
N HIS A 423 -3.41 18.72 12.01
CA HIS A 423 -4.35 18.18 13.00
C HIS A 423 -5.45 19.18 13.37
N ASP A 424 -5.12 20.47 13.45
CA ASP A 424 -5.99 21.50 14.03
C ASP A 424 -7.27 21.74 13.22
N GLU A 425 -7.18 21.64 11.89
CA GLU A 425 -8.34 21.83 11.00
C GLU A 425 -9.35 20.69 11.11
N ARG A 426 -8.88 19.44 11.10
CA ARG A 426 -9.73 18.26 11.23
C ARG A 426 -10.41 18.21 12.58
N GLU A 427 -9.67 18.52 13.65
CA GLU A 427 -10.23 18.58 15.00
C GLU A 427 -11.30 19.66 15.13
N GLN A 428 -11.07 20.85 14.57
CA GLN A 428 -12.06 21.92 14.60
C GLN A 428 -13.33 21.54 13.83
N THR A 429 -13.17 20.95 12.66
CA THR A 429 -14.27 20.45 11.83
C THR A 429 -15.04 19.33 12.54
N LEU A 430 -14.35 18.36 13.15
CA LEU A 430 -14.97 17.30 13.95
C LEU A 430 -15.75 17.87 15.14
N ASN A 431 -15.13 18.75 15.92
CA ASN A 431 -15.79 19.36 17.08
C ASN A 431 -17.02 20.17 16.66
N GLN A 432 -16.97 20.85 15.52
CA GLN A 432 -18.15 21.55 15.00
C GLN A 432 -19.27 20.58 14.62
N LEU A 433 -18.96 19.42 14.02
CA LEU A 433 -19.95 18.38 13.77
C LEU A 433 -20.59 17.90 15.07
N LEU A 434 -19.80 17.65 16.10
CA LEU A 434 -20.29 17.24 17.42
C LEU A 434 -21.21 18.29 18.05
N VAL A 435 -20.84 19.58 17.96
CA VAL A 435 -21.66 20.69 18.46
C VAL A 435 -22.98 20.79 17.73
N GLU A 436 -23.00 20.66 16.39
CA GLU A 436 -24.27 20.66 15.65
C GLU A 436 -25.13 19.42 16.02
N MET A 437 -24.54 18.23 16.14
CA MET A 437 -25.26 17.00 16.53
C MET A 437 -25.89 17.08 17.93
N ASP A 438 -25.16 17.67 18.89
CA ASP A 438 -25.68 17.87 20.25
C ASP A 438 -26.70 19.03 20.29
N GLY A 439 -26.63 19.96 19.33
CA GLY A 439 -27.36 21.24 19.33
C GLY A 439 -28.79 21.23 18.78
N PHE A 440 -29.22 20.22 18.02
CA PHE A 440 -30.61 20.13 17.53
C PHE A 440 -31.48 19.16 18.34
N ASP A 441 -32.76 19.50 18.49
CA ASP A 441 -33.73 18.62 19.12
C ASP A 441 -34.26 17.57 18.13
N THR A 442 -34.57 16.39 18.64
CA THR A 442 -35.08 15.25 17.86
C THR A 442 -36.41 15.58 17.16
N SER A 443 -37.14 16.57 17.68
CA SER A 443 -38.39 17.08 17.11
C SER A 443 -38.23 17.83 15.79
N GLU A 444 -37.02 18.28 15.43
CA GLU A 444 -36.77 19.00 14.18
C GLU A 444 -36.86 18.10 12.94
N GLY A 445 -36.89 16.77 13.09
CA GLY A 445 -37.07 15.84 11.96
C GLY A 445 -35.89 15.77 10.99
N VAL A 446 -34.69 16.15 11.45
CA VAL A 446 -33.43 16.04 10.70
C VAL A 446 -32.70 14.78 11.15
N ILE A 447 -32.31 13.93 10.19
CA ILE A 447 -31.59 12.67 10.47
C ILE A 447 -30.24 12.69 9.76
N LEU A 448 -29.18 12.40 10.51
CA LEU A 448 -27.83 12.27 9.98
C LEU A 448 -27.53 10.80 9.66
N ILE A 449 -27.19 10.49 8.42
CA ILE A 449 -26.69 9.17 8.01
C ILE A 449 -25.23 9.34 7.59
N ALA A 450 -24.32 8.56 8.17
CA ALA A 450 -22.92 8.55 7.79
C ALA A 450 -22.51 7.18 7.27
N ALA A 451 -21.56 7.13 6.33
CA ALA A 451 -20.99 5.89 5.84
C ALA A 451 -19.48 5.83 6.12
N THR A 452 -18.99 4.67 6.54
CA THR A 452 -17.55 4.40 6.66
C THR A 452 -17.21 2.98 6.23
N ASN A 453 -15.99 2.80 5.74
CA ASN A 453 -15.38 1.48 5.54
C ASN A 453 -14.53 1.06 6.75
N ARG A 454 -14.26 1.99 7.68
CA ARG A 454 -13.26 1.87 8.74
C ARG A 454 -13.82 2.38 10.07
N PRO A 455 -14.66 1.59 10.76
CA PRO A 455 -15.22 2.00 12.04
C PRO A 455 -14.16 2.09 13.15
N ASP A 456 -13.04 1.37 12.99
CA ASP A 456 -11.90 1.27 13.91
C ASP A 456 -11.17 2.61 14.12
N VAL A 457 -11.04 3.41 13.06
CA VAL A 457 -10.30 4.67 13.11
C VAL A 457 -11.13 5.85 13.61
N LEU A 458 -12.44 5.66 13.81
CA LEU A 458 -13.34 6.73 14.19
C LEU A 458 -13.18 7.15 15.66
N ASP A 459 -13.33 8.44 15.92
CA ASP A 459 -13.35 8.99 17.27
C ASP A 459 -14.55 8.44 18.04
N LYS A 460 -14.27 7.86 19.21
CA LYS A 460 -15.29 7.32 20.13
C LYS A 460 -16.32 8.37 20.54
N ALA A 461 -16.01 9.66 20.46
CA ALA A 461 -16.94 10.75 20.70
C ALA A 461 -18.12 10.73 19.73
N LEU A 462 -17.91 10.41 18.45
CA LEU A 462 -19.00 10.30 17.45
C LEU A 462 -19.98 9.17 17.77
N LEU A 463 -19.47 8.14 18.45
CA LEU A 463 -20.15 6.90 18.75
C LEU A 463 -20.90 6.89 20.10
N ARG A 464 -20.94 8.04 20.80
CA ARG A 464 -21.65 8.19 22.08
C ARG A 464 -23.15 8.36 21.87
N PRO A 465 -23.99 7.91 22.84
CA PRO A 465 -25.43 8.16 22.80
C PRO A 465 -25.79 9.64 22.64
N GLY A 466 -26.81 9.94 21.83
CA GLY A 466 -27.19 11.27 21.37
C GLY A 466 -26.51 11.70 20.06
N ARG A 467 -25.72 10.84 19.42
CA ARG A 467 -24.97 11.13 18.18
C ARG A 467 -25.22 10.02 17.15
N PHE A 468 -24.22 9.21 16.81
CA PHE A 468 -24.43 7.99 16.02
C PHE A 468 -24.88 6.84 16.91
N ASP A 469 -26.16 6.87 17.25
CA ASP A 469 -26.79 5.96 18.20
C ASP A 469 -27.09 4.60 17.58
N ARG A 470 -27.36 4.59 16.27
CA ARG A 470 -27.57 3.36 15.49
C ARG A 470 -26.36 3.07 14.64
N ARG A 471 -25.95 1.80 14.64
CA ARG A 471 -24.87 1.29 13.80
C ARG A 471 -25.42 0.14 12.99
N ILE A 472 -25.49 0.34 11.69
CA ILE A 472 -26.05 -0.63 10.76
C ILE A 472 -24.90 -1.23 9.97
N MET A 473 -24.71 -2.54 10.13
CA MET A 473 -23.69 -3.29 9.41
C MET A 473 -24.25 -3.67 8.03
N ILE A 474 -23.56 -3.27 6.98
CA ILE A 474 -23.88 -3.60 5.59
C ILE A 474 -22.75 -4.47 5.06
N GLU A 475 -22.91 -5.77 5.26
CA GLU A 475 -21.94 -6.78 4.89
C GLU A 475 -21.92 -7.06 3.38
N LEU A 476 -20.98 -7.91 2.96
CA LEU A 476 -20.97 -8.39 1.59
C LEU A 476 -22.17 -9.33 1.36
N PRO A 477 -22.82 -9.25 0.19
CA PRO A 477 -24.02 -10.02 -0.06
C PRO A 477 -23.74 -11.53 -0.15
N ASP A 478 -24.68 -12.30 0.41
CA ASP A 478 -24.74 -13.76 0.26
C ASP A 478 -25.04 -14.20 -1.18
N ILE A 479 -24.97 -15.50 -1.49
CA ILE A 479 -25.27 -16.02 -2.84
C ILE A 479 -26.66 -15.56 -3.30
N LYS A 480 -27.67 -15.62 -2.42
CA LYS A 480 -29.03 -15.12 -2.71
C LYS A 480 -29.03 -13.61 -2.92
N GLY A 481 -28.36 -12.86 -2.04
CA GLY A 481 -28.23 -11.41 -2.18
C GLY A 481 -27.58 -10.99 -3.49
N ARG A 482 -26.50 -11.67 -3.90
CA ARG A 482 -25.81 -11.46 -5.19
C ARG A 482 -26.73 -11.73 -6.38
N HIS A 483 -27.52 -12.79 -6.33
CA HIS A 483 -28.53 -13.09 -7.36
C HIS A 483 -29.57 -11.98 -7.49
N GLU A 484 -30.10 -11.48 -6.37
CA GLU A 484 -31.07 -10.38 -6.39
C GLU A 484 -30.44 -9.06 -6.87
N ILE A 485 -29.20 -8.76 -6.48
CA ILE A 485 -28.45 -7.60 -6.99
C ILE A 485 -28.23 -7.71 -8.51
N LEU A 486 -27.84 -8.90 -8.99
CA LEU A 486 -27.68 -9.16 -10.42
C LEU A 486 -29.00 -8.96 -11.16
N LYS A 487 -30.13 -9.45 -10.62
CA LYS A 487 -31.47 -9.20 -11.19
C LYS A 487 -31.80 -7.71 -11.29
N VAL A 488 -31.53 -6.94 -10.23
CA VAL A 488 -31.79 -5.50 -10.22
C VAL A 488 -31.04 -4.80 -11.34
N HIS A 489 -29.76 -5.12 -11.53
CA HIS A 489 -28.93 -4.53 -12.57
C HIS A 489 -29.21 -5.09 -13.98
N ALA A 490 -29.60 -6.36 -14.08
CA ALA A 490 -30.02 -7.03 -15.31
C ALA A 490 -31.23 -6.35 -15.96
N ARG A 491 -32.14 -5.75 -15.19
CA ARG A 491 -33.31 -5.00 -15.74
C ARG A 491 -32.93 -3.92 -16.76
N LYS A 492 -31.72 -3.37 -16.68
CA LYS A 492 -31.24 -2.29 -17.57
C LYS A 492 -30.45 -2.82 -18.78
N ILE A 493 -30.17 -4.12 -18.84
CA ILE A 493 -29.29 -4.74 -19.83
C ILE A 493 -30.06 -5.81 -20.61
N LYS A 494 -29.88 -5.84 -21.93
CA LYS A 494 -30.47 -6.88 -22.79
C LYS A 494 -29.66 -8.17 -22.64
N LEU A 495 -30.19 -9.13 -21.88
CA LEU A 495 -29.59 -10.45 -21.68
C LEU A 495 -30.31 -11.50 -22.53
N ASP A 496 -29.56 -12.49 -23.01
CA ASP A 496 -30.13 -13.70 -23.59
C ASP A 496 -30.83 -14.54 -22.50
N SER A 497 -31.94 -15.18 -22.86
CA SER A 497 -32.66 -16.17 -22.05
C SER A 497 -31.79 -17.33 -21.55
N ALA A 498 -30.69 -17.63 -22.24
CA ALA A 498 -29.76 -18.67 -21.84
C ALA A 498 -28.84 -18.28 -20.67
N VAL A 499 -28.82 -17.01 -20.26
CA VAL A 499 -27.95 -16.52 -19.18
C VAL A 499 -28.52 -16.87 -17.81
N ASP A 500 -27.76 -17.63 -17.02
CA ASP A 500 -28.14 -17.97 -15.64
C ASP A 500 -27.42 -17.09 -14.63
N LEU A 501 -28.13 -16.12 -14.07
CA LEU A 501 -27.65 -15.21 -13.02
C LEU A 501 -27.27 -15.94 -11.73
N MET A 502 -27.86 -17.11 -11.45
CA MET A 502 -27.54 -17.88 -10.25
C MET A 502 -26.15 -18.51 -10.35
N ILE A 503 -25.76 -18.97 -11.54
CA ILE A 503 -24.39 -19.46 -11.79
C ILE A 503 -23.38 -18.33 -11.59
N ILE A 504 -23.70 -17.13 -12.08
CA ILE A 504 -22.85 -15.93 -11.93
C ILE A 504 -22.72 -15.54 -10.45
N ALA A 505 -23.82 -15.56 -9.69
CA ALA A 505 -23.82 -15.28 -8.25
C ALA A 505 -22.94 -16.26 -7.46
N ARG A 506 -22.92 -17.54 -7.85
CA ARG A 506 -22.02 -18.53 -7.24
C ARG A 506 -20.56 -18.31 -7.67
N ASN A 507 -20.32 -17.98 -8.95
CA ASN A 507 -19.00 -17.71 -9.53
C ASN A 507 -18.36 -16.39 -9.07
N THR A 508 -19.05 -15.60 -8.23
CA THR A 508 -18.57 -14.32 -7.71
C THR A 508 -18.55 -14.30 -6.17
N PRO A 509 -17.88 -15.27 -5.51
CA PRO A 509 -17.82 -15.30 -4.06
C PRO A 509 -17.10 -14.05 -3.54
N GLY A 510 -17.67 -13.42 -2.50
CA GLY A 510 -17.15 -12.17 -1.92
C GLY A 510 -17.32 -10.93 -2.80
N GLY A 511 -17.98 -11.03 -3.97
CA GLY A 511 -18.24 -9.87 -4.82
C GLY A 511 -19.17 -8.87 -4.17
N SER A 512 -18.79 -7.59 -4.16
CA SER A 512 -19.65 -6.50 -3.68
C SER A 512 -20.74 -6.18 -4.70
N GLY A 513 -21.78 -5.44 -4.27
CA GLY A 513 -22.83 -5.01 -5.20
C GLY A 513 -22.30 -4.15 -6.36
N ALA A 514 -21.28 -3.33 -6.09
CA ALA A 514 -20.57 -2.56 -7.11
C ALA A 514 -19.82 -3.46 -8.10
N ASP A 515 -19.19 -4.53 -7.64
CA ASP A 515 -18.48 -5.49 -8.51
C ASP A 515 -19.46 -6.22 -9.44
N LEU A 516 -20.60 -6.67 -8.90
CA LEU A 516 -21.64 -7.34 -9.69
C LEU A 516 -22.24 -6.42 -10.76
N LYS A 517 -22.49 -5.15 -10.41
CA LYS A 517 -22.89 -4.13 -11.37
C LYS A 517 -21.83 -3.95 -12.46
N ASN A 518 -20.56 -3.93 -12.08
CA ASN A 518 -19.44 -3.78 -13.01
C ASN A 518 -19.33 -4.98 -13.96
N ILE A 519 -19.49 -6.21 -13.46
CA ILE A 519 -19.48 -7.44 -14.27
C ILE A 519 -20.54 -7.38 -15.37
N LEU A 520 -21.79 -7.05 -15.02
CA LEU A 520 -22.86 -6.98 -16.03
C LEU A 520 -22.63 -5.84 -17.03
N ASN A 521 -22.11 -4.69 -16.56
CA ASN A 521 -21.77 -3.57 -17.43
C ASN A 521 -20.64 -3.93 -18.41
N GLU A 522 -19.59 -4.60 -17.93
CA GLU A 522 -18.50 -5.09 -18.76
C GLU A 522 -18.97 -6.14 -19.77
N ALA A 523 -19.89 -7.03 -19.37
CA ALA A 523 -20.51 -7.98 -20.30
C ALA A 523 -21.28 -7.27 -21.41
N ALA A 524 -22.03 -6.20 -21.08
CA ALA A 524 -22.72 -5.37 -22.05
C ALA A 524 -21.77 -4.65 -23.01
N LEU A 525 -20.67 -4.10 -22.50
CA LEU A 525 -19.63 -3.45 -23.32
C LEU A 525 -18.93 -4.46 -24.25
N LEU A 526 -18.65 -5.67 -23.76
CA LEU A 526 -18.08 -6.75 -24.57
C LEU A 526 -19.04 -7.19 -25.68
N ALA A 527 -20.33 -7.36 -25.37
CA ALA A 527 -21.35 -7.70 -26.36
C ALA A 527 -21.45 -6.61 -27.44
N ALA A 528 -21.50 -5.34 -27.03
CA ALA A 528 -21.56 -4.20 -27.94
C ALA A 528 -20.31 -4.13 -28.84
N ARG A 529 -19.12 -4.35 -28.28
CA ARG A 529 -17.86 -4.39 -29.05
C ARG A 529 -17.84 -5.52 -30.08
N ASN A 530 -18.45 -6.66 -29.74
CA ASN A 530 -18.58 -7.81 -30.62
C ASN A 530 -19.75 -7.68 -31.62
N GLY A 531 -20.46 -6.54 -31.64
CA GLY A 531 -21.60 -6.31 -32.52
C GLY A 531 -22.84 -7.15 -32.19
N ARG A 532 -22.97 -7.65 -30.96
CA ARG A 532 -24.10 -8.48 -30.53
C ARG A 532 -25.28 -7.63 -30.09
N SER A 533 -26.49 -8.13 -30.33
CA SER A 533 -27.75 -7.46 -29.97
C SER A 533 -28.21 -7.76 -28.53
N ALA A 534 -27.75 -8.86 -27.94
CA ALA A 534 -27.93 -9.20 -26.53
C ALA A 534 -26.64 -9.78 -25.92
N VAL A 535 -26.53 -9.69 -24.60
CA VAL A 535 -25.42 -10.24 -23.83
C VAL A 535 -25.65 -11.74 -23.61
N THR A 536 -24.69 -12.57 -24.04
CA THR A 536 -24.76 -14.03 -23.87
C THR A 536 -23.93 -14.49 -22.67
N GLN A 537 -24.07 -15.76 -22.28
CA GLN A 537 -23.31 -16.34 -21.17
C GLN A 537 -21.79 -16.21 -21.37
N LEU A 538 -21.31 -16.27 -22.62
CA LEU A 538 -19.89 -16.17 -22.95
C LEU A 538 -19.33 -14.78 -22.59
N GLU A 539 -20.06 -13.70 -22.92
CA GLU A 539 -19.67 -12.34 -22.49
C GLU A 539 -19.66 -12.19 -20.99
N VAL A 540 -20.65 -12.77 -20.29
CA VAL A 540 -20.73 -12.63 -18.85
C VAL A 540 -19.59 -13.38 -18.15
N ASN A 541 -19.25 -14.58 -18.63
CA ASN A 541 -18.11 -15.33 -18.11
C ASN A 541 -16.79 -14.58 -18.34
N GLU A 542 -16.57 -14.04 -19.54
CA GLU A 542 -15.39 -13.23 -19.85
C GLU A 542 -15.34 -11.94 -19.01
N ALA A 543 -16.49 -11.30 -18.78
CA ALA A 543 -16.57 -10.13 -17.90
C ALA A 543 -16.27 -10.47 -16.44
N CYS A 544 -16.77 -11.61 -15.93
CA CYS A 544 -16.42 -12.11 -14.60
C CYS A 544 -14.91 -12.30 -14.48
N ASP A 545 -14.28 -12.98 -15.45
CA ASP A 545 -12.84 -13.19 -15.46
C ASP A 545 -12.09 -11.87 -15.52
N LYS A 546 -12.52 -10.93 -16.37
CA LYS A 546 -11.91 -9.61 -16.52
C LYS A 546 -11.97 -8.79 -15.23
N VAL A 547 -13.10 -8.77 -14.53
CA VAL A 547 -13.26 -8.01 -13.29
C VAL A 547 -12.45 -8.63 -12.15
N ARG A 548 -12.40 -9.96 -12.05
CA ARG A 548 -11.70 -10.67 -10.96
C ARG A 548 -10.19 -10.74 -11.16
N TYR A 549 -9.73 -11.02 -12.37
CA TYR A 549 -8.33 -11.36 -12.68
C TYR A 549 -7.64 -10.35 -13.61
N GLY A 550 -8.40 -9.38 -14.12
CA GLY A 550 -7.91 -8.39 -15.06
C GLY A 550 -8.04 -8.81 -16.52
N LYS A 551 -7.64 -7.89 -17.40
CA LYS A 551 -7.75 -8.07 -18.84
C LYS A 551 -6.77 -9.13 -19.35
N GLU A 552 -7.23 -9.95 -20.29
CA GLU A 552 -6.43 -10.88 -21.07
C GLU A 552 -5.26 -10.18 -21.78
N ARG A 553 -4.05 -10.74 -21.65
CA ARG A 553 -2.81 -10.20 -22.24
C ARG A 553 -2.45 -10.87 -23.57
N ARG A 554 -3.26 -10.62 -24.60
CA ARG A 554 -3.05 -11.18 -25.96
C ARG A 554 -1.73 -10.81 -26.63
N SER A 555 -1.10 -9.72 -26.22
CA SER A 555 0.18 -9.26 -26.79
C SER A 555 1.41 -9.89 -26.12
N LEU A 556 1.23 -10.68 -25.06
CA LEU A 556 2.33 -11.36 -24.40
C LEU A 556 2.64 -12.64 -25.18
N GLU A 557 3.75 -12.64 -25.92
CA GLU A 557 4.29 -13.86 -26.50
C GLU A 557 5.02 -14.64 -25.41
N ILE A 558 4.52 -15.84 -25.10
CA ILE A 558 5.10 -16.76 -24.12
C ILE A 558 5.81 -17.88 -24.89
N ASP A 559 7.02 -18.23 -24.47
CA ASP A 559 7.74 -19.35 -25.08
C ASP A 559 6.98 -20.68 -24.89
N LYS A 560 7.12 -21.62 -25.82
CA LYS A 560 6.41 -22.90 -25.75
C LYS A 560 6.79 -23.70 -24.51
N GLN A 561 8.04 -23.62 -24.06
CA GLN A 561 8.49 -24.32 -22.86
C GLN A 561 7.90 -23.68 -21.60
N GLU A 562 7.89 -22.35 -21.53
CA GLU A 562 7.28 -21.61 -20.41
C GLU A 562 5.76 -21.85 -20.33
N LYS A 563 5.06 -21.82 -21.48
CA LYS A 563 3.63 -22.17 -21.56
C LYS A 563 3.36 -23.60 -21.09
N ARG A 564 4.25 -24.55 -21.42
CA ARG A 564 4.16 -25.93 -20.94
C ARG A 564 4.39 -26.03 -19.44
N THR A 565 5.36 -25.31 -18.89
CA THR A 565 5.60 -25.24 -17.44
C THR A 565 4.37 -24.70 -16.71
N THR A 566 3.75 -23.62 -17.22
CA THR A 566 2.47 -23.11 -16.68
C THR A 566 1.36 -24.15 -16.76
N ALA A 567 1.23 -24.88 -17.89
CA ALA A 567 0.24 -25.94 -18.01
C ALA A 567 0.45 -27.09 -17.01
N ILE A 568 1.70 -27.47 -16.72
CA ILE A 568 2.05 -28.45 -15.69
C ILE A 568 1.67 -27.91 -14.31
N HIS A 569 2.01 -26.66 -14.01
CA HIS A 569 1.71 -26.00 -12.75
C HIS A 569 0.21 -25.98 -12.46
N GLU A 570 -0.61 -25.51 -13.42
CA GLU A 570 -2.06 -25.46 -13.27
C GLU A 570 -2.69 -26.86 -13.20
N SER A 571 -2.16 -27.83 -13.95
CA SER A 571 -2.60 -29.23 -13.86
C SER A 571 -2.33 -29.81 -12.47
N GLY A 572 -1.22 -29.41 -11.83
CA GLY A 572 -0.88 -29.77 -10.46
C GLY A 572 -1.95 -29.32 -9.46
N HIS A 573 -2.33 -28.04 -9.49
CA HIS A 573 -3.40 -27.50 -8.65
C HIS A 573 -4.73 -28.22 -8.88
N ALA A 574 -5.10 -28.44 -10.15
CA ALA A 574 -6.36 -29.07 -10.51
C ALA A 574 -6.45 -30.52 -10.01
N ILE A 575 -5.43 -31.34 -10.26
CA ILE A 575 -5.42 -32.76 -9.88
C ILE A 575 -5.41 -32.92 -8.35
N VAL A 576 -4.61 -32.12 -7.64
CA VAL A 576 -4.62 -32.16 -6.17
C VAL A 576 -5.99 -31.76 -5.65
N GLY A 577 -6.57 -30.67 -6.16
CA GLY A 577 -7.89 -30.17 -5.76
C GLY A 577 -9.04 -31.14 -6.00
N LEU A 578 -8.93 -32.01 -7.01
CA LEU A 578 -9.95 -33.01 -7.32
C LEU A 578 -9.78 -34.32 -6.55
N THR A 579 -8.59 -34.56 -5.99
CA THR A 579 -8.28 -35.77 -5.22
C THR A 579 -8.53 -35.58 -3.73
N VAL A 580 -8.32 -34.37 -3.20
CA VAL A 580 -8.58 -34.07 -1.78
C VAL A 580 -10.07 -34.17 -1.44
N GLU A 581 -10.37 -34.64 -0.23
CA GLU A 581 -11.75 -34.93 0.20
C GLU A 581 -12.52 -33.64 0.52
N HIS A 582 -11.85 -32.65 1.13
CA HIS A 582 -12.47 -31.44 1.66
C HIS A 582 -12.20 -30.20 0.76
N GLY A 583 -11.72 -30.43 -0.46
CA GLY A 583 -11.45 -29.37 -1.43
C GLY A 583 -12.70 -28.74 -2.06
N ASP A 584 -12.55 -27.50 -2.52
CA ASP A 584 -13.54 -26.89 -3.41
C ASP A 584 -13.44 -27.52 -4.80
N PRO A 585 -14.56 -27.76 -5.50
CA PRO A 585 -14.55 -28.29 -6.86
C PRO A 585 -13.86 -27.32 -7.83
N VAL A 586 -13.07 -27.89 -8.73
CA VAL A 586 -12.49 -27.17 -9.87
C VAL A 586 -13.59 -26.84 -10.86
N GLU A 587 -13.71 -25.57 -11.22
CA GLU A 587 -14.68 -25.07 -12.19
C GLU A 587 -14.06 -24.87 -13.57
N LYS A 588 -12.81 -24.39 -13.62
CA LYS A 588 -12.10 -24.10 -14.86
C LYS A 588 -10.60 -24.06 -14.62
N VAL A 589 -9.81 -24.52 -15.58
CA VAL A 589 -8.34 -24.41 -15.58
C VAL A 589 -7.92 -23.70 -16.87
N THR A 590 -7.08 -22.66 -16.76
CA THR A 590 -6.65 -21.89 -17.94
C THR A 590 -5.17 -21.52 -17.86
N ILE A 591 -4.51 -21.51 -19.02
CA ILE A 591 -3.12 -21.04 -19.19
C ILE A 591 -3.07 -19.72 -19.97
N ILE A 592 -4.19 -19.00 -20.02
CA ILE A 592 -4.29 -17.71 -20.69
C ILE A 592 -3.85 -16.62 -19.68
N PRO A 593 -2.84 -15.80 -20.00
CA PRO A 593 -2.31 -14.81 -19.08
C PRO A 593 -3.32 -13.67 -18.84
N ARG A 594 -3.61 -13.40 -17.56
CA ARG A 594 -4.52 -12.33 -17.12
C ARG A 594 -3.88 -11.51 -16.01
N GLY A 595 -3.85 -10.19 -16.19
CA GLY A 595 -3.24 -9.29 -15.21
C GLY A 595 -1.80 -9.68 -14.89
N LEU A 596 -1.55 -10.09 -13.64
CA LEU A 596 -0.25 -10.53 -13.13
C LEU A 596 -0.04 -12.05 -13.19
N SER A 597 -1.07 -12.86 -13.46
CA SER A 597 -0.96 -14.33 -13.50
C SER A 597 -0.80 -14.84 -14.94
N LEU A 598 0.00 -15.89 -15.10
CA LEU A 598 0.27 -16.56 -16.39
C LEU A 598 -0.75 -17.69 -16.68
N GLY A 599 -1.26 -18.31 -15.63
CA GLY A 599 -2.34 -19.29 -15.63
C GLY A 599 -3.16 -19.19 -14.35
N ALA A 600 -4.30 -19.86 -14.31
CA ALA A 600 -5.12 -19.96 -13.11
C ALA A 600 -6.01 -21.21 -13.10
N THR A 601 -6.11 -21.81 -11.91
CA THR A 601 -7.07 -22.85 -11.57
C THR A 601 -8.19 -22.24 -10.73
N HIS A 602 -9.39 -22.21 -11.29
CA HIS A 602 -10.57 -21.62 -10.65
C HIS A 602 -11.31 -22.67 -9.83
N PHE A 603 -11.39 -22.44 -8.52
CA PHE A 603 -12.17 -23.23 -7.58
C PHE A 603 -13.51 -22.55 -7.28
N MET A 604 -14.57 -23.35 -7.15
CA MET A 604 -15.93 -22.88 -6.87
C MET A 604 -16.35 -23.29 -5.45
N PRO A 605 -16.50 -22.35 -4.51
CA PRO A 605 -16.96 -22.67 -3.17
C PRO A 605 -18.35 -23.31 -3.17
N LYS A 606 -18.50 -24.46 -2.50
CA LYS A 606 -19.80 -25.17 -2.38
C LYS A 606 -20.81 -24.39 -1.53
N LYS A 607 -20.32 -23.64 -0.54
CA LYS A 607 -21.11 -22.88 0.45
C LYS A 607 -20.40 -21.56 0.78
N ASN A 608 -21.14 -20.57 1.27
CA ASN A 608 -20.53 -19.42 1.93
C ASN A 608 -19.81 -19.90 3.19
N ARG A 609 -18.50 -19.67 3.26
CA ARG A 609 -17.65 -20.12 4.38
C ARG A 609 -17.69 -19.05 5.48
N LEU A 610 -18.34 -19.36 6.60
CA LEU A 610 -18.30 -18.53 7.82
C LEU A 610 -17.16 -18.95 8.76
N SER A 611 -16.81 -20.23 8.74
CA SER A 611 -15.77 -20.83 9.57
C SER A 611 -14.93 -21.81 8.77
N TYR A 612 -13.67 -21.98 9.16
CA TYR A 612 -12.74 -22.94 8.57
C TYR A 612 -12.53 -24.14 9.50
N TRP A 613 -12.61 -25.35 8.95
CA TRP A 613 -12.26 -26.56 9.69
C TRP A 613 -10.81 -26.94 9.43
N ARG A 614 -10.08 -27.41 10.46
CA ARG A 614 -8.64 -27.76 10.33
C ARG A 614 -8.34 -28.68 9.14
N LYS A 615 -9.16 -29.70 8.88
CA LYS A 615 -9.00 -30.63 7.75
C LYS A 615 -9.20 -29.94 6.39
N GLU A 616 -10.20 -29.07 6.27
CA GLU A 616 -10.44 -28.28 5.05
C GLU A 616 -9.25 -27.39 4.72
N VAL A 617 -8.64 -26.78 5.74
CA VAL A 617 -7.47 -25.90 5.56
C VAL A 617 -6.23 -26.70 5.16
N ILE A 618 -6.01 -27.88 5.75
CA ILE A 618 -4.90 -28.77 5.37
C ILE A 618 -5.02 -29.19 3.90
N ASP A 619 -6.21 -29.62 3.47
CA ASP A 619 -6.45 -29.97 2.07
C ASP A 619 -6.24 -28.76 1.14
N GLN A 620 -6.65 -27.56 1.56
CA GLN A 620 -6.39 -26.32 0.81
C GLN A 620 -4.89 -26.00 0.70
N LEU A 621 -4.10 -26.28 1.74
CA LEU A 621 -2.64 -26.13 1.69
C LEU A 621 -2.00 -27.11 0.73
N ALA A 622 -2.47 -28.36 0.68
CA ALA A 622 -2.00 -29.34 -0.29
C ALA A 622 -2.28 -28.85 -1.73
N VAL A 623 -3.48 -28.28 -1.97
CA VAL A 623 -3.82 -27.67 -3.28
C VAL A 623 -2.86 -26.53 -3.62
N LEU A 624 -2.58 -25.61 -2.70
CA LEU A 624 -1.65 -24.51 -2.93
C LEU A 624 -0.22 -24.99 -3.22
N MET A 625 0.21 -26.11 -2.64
CA MET A 625 1.52 -26.71 -2.95
C MET A 625 1.54 -27.51 -4.25
N GLY A 626 0.38 -27.85 -4.81
CA GLY A 626 0.24 -28.72 -5.98
C GLY A 626 0.97 -28.22 -7.22
N GLY A 627 0.88 -26.92 -7.55
CA GLY A 627 1.54 -26.36 -8.72
C GLY A 627 3.07 -26.45 -8.63
N ARG A 628 3.62 -26.10 -7.46
CA ARG A 628 5.06 -26.20 -7.17
C ARG A 628 5.56 -27.64 -7.25
N VAL A 629 4.85 -28.58 -6.64
CA VAL A 629 5.21 -30.00 -6.64
C VAL A 629 5.16 -30.58 -8.07
N ALA A 630 4.20 -30.15 -8.89
CA ALA A 630 4.13 -30.57 -10.28
C ALA A 630 5.36 -30.10 -11.09
N GLU A 631 5.83 -28.86 -10.88
CA GLU A 631 7.08 -28.39 -11.49
C GLU A 631 8.29 -29.25 -11.05
N GLU A 632 8.43 -29.50 -9.75
CA GLU A 632 9.53 -30.30 -9.20
C GLU A 632 9.57 -31.72 -9.79
N ILE A 633 8.41 -32.35 -10.01
CA ILE A 633 8.31 -33.73 -10.48
C ILE A 633 8.48 -33.86 -12.00
N PHE A 634 7.89 -32.94 -12.78
CA PHE A 634 7.83 -33.08 -14.25
C PHE A 634 8.83 -32.20 -15.00
N VAL A 635 9.16 -31.02 -14.47
CA VAL A 635 10.15 -30.12 -15.05
C VAL A 635 11.53 -30.41 -14.49
N GLY A 636 11.62 -30.77 -13.19
CA GLY A 636 12.88 -31.04 -12.51
C GLY A 636 13.68 -29.79 -12.13
N ASP A 637 13.10 -28.62 -12.36
CA ASP A 637 13.57 -27.31 -11.92
C ASP A 637 12.39 -26.49 -11.42
N ILE A 638 12.69 -25.44 -10.67
CA ILE A 638 11.75 -24.70 -9.85
C ILE A 638 11.60 -23.29 -10.40
N SER A 639 10.36 -22.86 -10.68
CA SER A 639 10.10 -21.50 -11.14
C SER A 639 9.79 -20.51 -10.00
N SER A 640 9.90 -19.22 -10.30
CA SER A 640 9.38 -18.13 -9.45
C SER A 640 7.86 -17.97 -9.54
N GLY A 641 7.18 -18.70 -10.43
CA GLY A 641 5.73 -18.61 -10.63
C GLY A 641 4.90 -18.97 -9.40
N ALA A 642 5.41 -19.90 -8.57
CA ALA A 642 4.76 -20.35 -7.34
C ALA A 642 4.80 -19.34 -6.16
N GLN A 643 5.35 -18.14 -6.35
CA GLN A 643 5.50 -17.15 -5.26
C GLN A 643 4.16 -16.82 -4.58
N MET A 644 3.10 -16.65 -5.36
CA MET A 644 1.78 -16.29 -4.85
C MET A 644 1.17 -17.41 -4.02
N ASP A 645 1.31 -18.66 -4.45
CA ASP A 645 0.78 -19.83 -3.74
C ASP A 645 1.52 -20.07 -2.43
N ILE A 646 2.85 -19.93 -2.43
CA ILE A 646 3.67 -20.02 -1.22
C ILE A 646 3.29 -18.90 -0.23
N SER A 647 3.11 -17.68 -0.71
CA SER A 647 2.70 -16.55 0.14
C SER A 647 1.32 -16.77 0.75
N GLN A 648 0.36 -17.26 -0.03
CA GLN A 648 -0.99 -17.59 0.45
C GLN A 648 -0.97 -18.74 1.44
N ALA A 649 -0.25 -19.82 1.15
CA ALA A 649 -0.12 -20.96 2.05
C ALA A 649 0.53 -20.55 3.37
N THR A 650 1.60 -19.77 3.32
CA THR A 650 2.28 -19.26 4.52
C THR A 650 1.35 -18.39 5.36
N ARG A 651 0.58 -17.48 4.74
CA ARG A 651 -0.39 -16.65 5.45
C ARG A 651 -1.48 -17.49 6.10
N LEU A 652 -2.00 -18.48 5.38
CA LEU A 652 -3.05 -19.36 5.86
C LEU A 652 -2.57 -20.19 7.07
N VAL A 653 -1.36 -20.76 7.00
CA VAL A 653 -0.76 -21.47 8.13
C VAL A 653 -0.50 -20.52 9.30
N ARG A 654 0.01 -19.31 9.08
CA ARG A 654 0.16 -18.33 10.17
C ARG A 654 -1.18 -17.98 10.84
N SER A 655 -2.27 -17.83 10.08
CA SER A 655 -3.60 -17.68 10.68
C SER A 655 -4.04 -18.91 11.47
N MET A 656 -3.77 -20.13 10.97
CA MET A 656 -4.04 -21.37 11.72
C MET A 656 -3.29 -21.42 13.06
N VAL A 657 -2.02 -21.04 13.06
CA VAL A 657 -1.16 -21.12 14.26
C VAL A 657 -1.42 -19.95 15.21
N CYS A 658 -1.42 -18.71 14.72
CA CYS A 658 -1.39 -17.52 15.55
C CYS A 658 -2.77 -16.92 15.85
N GLU A 659 -3.76 -17.09 14.96
CA GLU A 659 -5.10 -16.48 15.11
C GLU A 659 -6.13 -17.52 15.59
N TRP A 660 -6.17 -18.69 14.97
CA TRP A 660 -7.21 -19.70 15.19
C TRP A 660 -6.88 -20.77 16.23
N GLY A 661 -5.63 -20.83 16.70
CA GLY A 661 -5.19 -21.80 17.72
C GLY A 661 -5.36 -23.25 17.29
N MET A 662 -5.12 -23.56 16.01
CA MET A 662 -5.34 -24.89 15.43
C MET A 662 -4.17 -25.87 15.63
N THR A 663 -3.16 -25.52 16.44
CA THR A 663 -1.98 -26.36 16.69
C THR A 663 -1.89 -26.82 18.15
N ASP A 664 -1.53 -28.09 18.34
CA ASP A 664 -1.47 -28.69 19.67
C ASP A 664 -0.24 -28.22 20.47
N ALA A 665 0.83 -27.78 19.80
CA ALA A 665 2.08 -27.35 20.42
C ALA A 665 1.97 -25.97 21.10
N LEU A 666 1.24 -25.04 20.49
CA LEU A 666 1.05 -23.68 20.98
C LEU A 666 -0.32 -23.50 21.67
N GLY A 667 -1.25 -24.43 21.46
CA GLY A 667 -2.56 -24.44 22.09
C GLY A 667 -3.52 -23.40 21.51
N ALA A 668 -4.68 -23.26 22.17
CA ALA A 668 -5.73 -22.33 21.76
C ALA A 668 -5.48 -20.91 22.28
N VAL A 669 -4.35 -20.30 21.88
CA VAL A 669 -3.95 -18.94 22.26
C VAL A 669 -3.79 -18.08 21.01
N THR A 670 -4.29 -16.85 21.06
CA THR A 670 -4.10 -15.86 20.00
C THR A 670 -2.78 -15.13 20.22
N TYR A 671 -1.80 -15.37 19.36
CA TYR A 671 -0.47 -14.75 19.41
C TYR A 671 -0.37 -13.49 18.56
N ASP A 672 -1.12 -13.46 17.46
CA ASP A 672 -1.24 -12.31 16.58
C ASP A 672 -2.60 -11.67 16.89
N GLU A 673 -2.64 -10.85 17.93
CA GLU A 673 -3.73 -9.88 18.01
C GLU A 673 -3.54 -9.00 16.79
N ARG A 674 -4.47 -9.07 15.82
CA ARG A 674 -4.58 -8.00 14.83
C ARG A 674 -4.88 -6.73 15.60
N ALA A 675 -3.83 -6.05 16.02
CA ALA A 675 -3.90 -4.64 16.21
C ALA A 675 -4.20 -4.10 14.82
N GLU A 676 -5.47 -3.75 14.60
CA GLU A 676 -5.89 -2.73 13.64
C GLU A 676 -5.19 -1.36 13.94
N GLN A 677 -4.10 -1.35 14.70
CA GLN A 677 -3.19 -0.23 14.84
C GLN A 677 -2.30 -0.14 13.60
N GLY A 678 -2.69 0.78 12.73
CA GLY A 678 -1.70 1.63 12.06
C GLY A 678 -1.00 1.01 10.86
N GLN A 679 -1.75 0.72 9.80
CA GLN A 679 -1.20 0.82 8.45
C GLN A 679 -0.92 2.32 8.16
N TYR A 680 0.22 2.82 8.67
CA TYR A 680 0.71 4.16 8.37
C TYR A 680 2.18 4.08 7.94
N PHE A 681 2.44 4.59 6.73
CA PHE A 681 3.76 4.97 6.22
C PHE A 681 4.84 3.88 6.15
N GLY A 682 4.56 2.76 5.48
CA GLY A 682 5.60 1.89 4.90
C GLY A 682 6.60 1.22 5.87
N MET A 683 6.43 1.41 7.18
CA MET A 683 7.25 0.80 8.23
C MET A 683 6.32 0.11 9.22
N ALA A 684 5.97 -1.13 8.89
CA ALA A 684 5.21 -2.01 9.77
C ALA A 684 6.12 -2.50 10.90
N HIS A 685 6.26 -1.74 11.98
CA HIS A 685 6.74 -2.29 13.24
C HIS A 685 5.56 -3.00 13.92
N HIS A 686 5.34 -4.26 13.57
CA HIS A 686 4.60 -5.17 14.45
C HIS A 686 5.45 -5.36 15.69
N GLU A 687 5.05 -4.72 16.79
CA GLU A 687 5.65 -5.03 18.09
C GLU A 687 5.21 -6.45 18.45
N LYS A 688 6.15 -7.41 18.44
CA LYS A 688 5.85 -8.80 18.78
C LYS A 688 5.38 -8.85 20.23
N THR A 689 4.14 -9.25 20.48
CA THR A 689 3.56 -9.40 21.83
C THR A 689 4.04 -10.67 22.56
N TYR A 690 4.87 -11.49 21.91
CA TYR A 690 5.36 -12.77 22.41
C TYR A 690 6.90 -12.83 22.38
N SER A 691 7.47 -13.76 23.17
CA SER A 691 8.93 -13.93 23.28
C SER A 691 9.55 -14.46 22.00
N GLU A 692 10.87 -14.27 21.82
CA GLU A 692 11.61 -14.85 20.68
C GLU A 692 11.59 -16.39 20.68
N GLU A 693 11.46 -17.03 21.84
CA GLU A 693 11.30 -18.48 21.92
C GLU A 693 9.96 -18.94 21.33
N THR A 694 8.87 -18.24 21.66
CA THR A 694 7.55 -18.50 21.06
C THR A 694 7.55 -18.17 19.56
N ALA A 695 8.24 -17.11 19.13
CA ALA A 695 8.38 -16.78 17.72
C ALA A 695 9.05 -17.91 16.93
N LYS A 696 10.15 -18.48 17.49
CA LYS A 696 10.83 -19.63 16.90
C LYS A 696 9.90 -20.85 16.82
N GLN A 697 9.15 -21.14 17.87
CA GLN A 697 8.19 -22.26 17.88
C GLN A 697 7.08 -22.09 16.82
N ILE A 698 6.58 -20.86 16.63
CA ILE A 698 5.63 -20.54 15.56
C ILE A 698 6.23 -20.84 14.20
N ASP A 699 7.46 -20.37 13.92
CA ASP A 699 8.12 -20.58 12.63
C ASP A 699 8.40 -22.07 12.36
N ASP A 700 8.79 -22.83 13.40
CA ASP A 700 9.00 -24.27 13.32
C ASP A 700 7.70 -25.03 12.98
N GLU A 701 6.58 -24.68 13.63
CA GLU A 701 5.27 -25.28 13.32
C GLU A 701 4.74 -24.87 11.95
N VAL A 702 4.97 -23.61 11.53
CA VAL A 702 4.61 -23.14 10.18
C VAL A 702 5.33 -23.99 9.13
N ARG A 703 6.64 -24.17 9.25
CA ARG A 703 7.43 -24.99 8.32
C ARG A 703 6.94 -26.44 8.30
N LYS A 704 6.73 -27.05 9.46
CA LYS A 704 6.26 -28.42 9.59
C LYS A 704 4.91 -28.66 8.90
N ILE A 705 3.97 -27.74 9.02
CA ILE A 705 2.65 -27.85 8.36
C ILE A 705 2.79 -27.71 6.84
N LEU A 706 3.61 -26.76 6.37
CA LEU A 706 3.84 -26.57 4.93
C LEU A 706 4.56 -27.77 4.31
N ASP A 707 5.57 -28.32 4.99
CA ASP A 707 6.29 -29.52 4.54
C ASP A 707 5.36 -30.74 4.46
N ALA A 708 4.44 -30.89 5.44
CA ALA A 708 3.44 -31.95 5.40
C ALA A 708 2.47 -31.79 4.23
N ALA A 709 2.03 -30.56 3.93
CA ALA A 709 1.16 -30.27 2.79
C ALA A 709 1.88 -30.50 1.45
N HIS A 710 3.16 -30.13 1.34
CA HIS A 710 4.00 -30.40 0.17
C HIS A 710 4.17 -31.91 -0.06
N LYS A 711 4.43 -32.67 1.01
CA LYS A 711 4.52 -34.13 0.94
C LYS A 711 3.20 -34.78 0.50
N GLN A 712 2.06 -34.34 1.05
CA GLN A 712 0.74 -34.83 0.65
C GLN A 712 0.48 -34.55 -0.84
N ALA A 713 0.79 -33.35 -1.32
CA ALA A 713 0.67 -33.00 -2.73
C ALA A 713 1.60 -33.87 -3.61
N THR A 714 2.81 -34.18 -3.14
CA THR A 714 3.76 -35.08 -3.82
C THR A 714 3.18 -36.48 -3.99
N GLU A 715 2.65 -37.08 -2.92
CA GLU A 715 2.02 -38.40 -2.98
C GLU A 715 0.83 -38.44 -3.95
N ILE A 716 0.01 -37.39 -3.98
CA ILE A 716 -1.15 -37.28 -4.88
C ILE A 716 -0.72 -37.15 -6.35
N ILE A 717 0.28 -36.32 -6.63
CA ILE A 717 0.76 -36.07 -8.00
C ILE A 717 1.50 -37.30 -8.53
N GLU A 718 2.31 -37.97 -7.72
CA GLU A 718 2.97 -39.22 -8.09
C GLU A 718 1.97 -40.35 -8.36
N GLY A 719 0.88 -40.43 -7.59
CA GLY A 719 -0.18 -41.40 -7.82
C GLY A 719 -1.00 -41.15 -9.10
N ASN A 720 -0.98 -39.92 -9.64
CA ASN A 720 -1.80 -39.50 -10.78
C ASN A 720 -0.97 -38.93 -11.96
N ARG A 721 0.28 -39.38 -12.14
CA ARG A 721 1.20 -38.79 -13.12
C ARG A 721 0.63 -38.73 -14.55
N ASP A 722 0.02 -39.81 -14.99
CA ASP A 722 -0.55 -39.91 -16.34
C ASP A 722 -1.67 -38.88 -16.57
N LYS A 723 -2.47 -38.61 -15.54
CA LYS A 723 -3.57 -37.63 -15.61
C LYS A 723 -3.06 -36.20 -15.65
N VAL A 724 -2.00 -35.88 -14.90
CA VAL A 724 -1.35 -34.56 -14.93
C VAL A 724 -0.77 -34.28 -16.31
N LEU A 725 -0.08 -35.26 -16.91
CA LEU A 725 0.47 -35.14 -18.26
C LEU A 725 -0.63 -34.99 -19.31
N LEU A 726 -1.69 -35.81 -19.23
CA LEU A 726 -2.83 -35.71 -20.13
C LEU A 726 -3.51 -34.33 -20.04
N MET A 727 -3.73 -33.83 -18.82
CA MET A 727 -4.31 -32.50 -18.61
C MET A 727 -3.41 -31.38 -19.14
N THR A 728 -2.10 -31.50 -18.95
CA THR A 728 -1.10 -30.57 -19.49
C THR A 728 -1.18 -30.52 -21.02
N ASP A 729 -1.19 -31.67 -21.68
CA ASP A 729 -1.26 -31.75 -23.14
C ASP A 729 -2.58 -31.15 -23.66
N MET A 730 -3.70 -31.36 -22.95
CA MET A 730 -4.99 -30.78 -23.30
C MET A 730 -5.05 -29.27 -23.07
N LEU A 731 -4.40 -28.75 -22.01
CA LEU A 731 -4.23 -27.31 -21.82
C LEU A 731 -3.36 -26.70 -22.91
N MET A 732 -2.34 -27.40 -23.39
CA MET A 732 -1.53 -26.93 -24.52
C MET A 732 -2.31 -26.87 -25.83
N GLU A 733 -3.29 -27.77 -26.05
CA GLU A 733 -4.15 -27.77 -27.23
C GLU A 733 -5.29 -26.74 -27.15
N PHE A 734 -5.99 -26.66 -26.02
CA PHE A 734 -7.24 -25.89 -25.88
C PHE A 734 -7.11 -24.60 -25.06
N GLU A 735 -5.99 -24.37 -24.38
CA GLU A 735 -5.66 -23.25 -23.49
C GLU A 735 -6.55 -23.10 -22.24
N THR A 736 -7.77 -23.62 -22.28
CA THR A 736 -8.74 -23.59 -21.18
C THR A 736 -9.52 -24.90 -21.15
N LEU A 737 -9.69 -25.48 -19.96
CA LEU A 737 -10.50 -26.68 -19.67
C LEU A 737 -11.62 -26.32 -18.70
N ASP A 738 -12.86 -26.62 -19.05
CA ASP A 738 -14.01 -26.40 -18.17
C ASP A 738 -14.20 -27.59 -17.21
N ARG A 739 -15.01 -27.42 -16.17
CA ARG A 739 -15.29 -28.45 -15.16
C ARG A 739 -15.61 -29.82 -15.74
N GLN A 740 -16.47 -29.88 -16.75
CA GLN A 740 -16.84 -31.15 -17.39
C GLN A 740 -15.62 -31.82 -18.02
N ASP A 741 -14.75 -31.03 -18.66
CA ASP A 741 -13.55 -31.55 -19.31
C ASP A 741 -12.57 -32.14 -18.30
N VAL A 742 -12.38 -31.43 -17.19
CA VAL A 742 -11.47 -31.82 -16.12
C VAL A 742 -11.96 -33.12 -15.44
N LEU A 743 -13.27 -33.26 -15.23
CA LEU A 743 -13.87 -34.49 -14.71
C LEU A 743 -13.73 -35.67 -15.69
N ASP A 744 -13.98 -35.44 -16.99
CA ASP A 744 -13.84 -36.46 -18.03
C ASP A 744 -12.40 -37.00 -18.11
N ILE A 745 -11.39 -36.13 -17.91
CA ILE A 745 -9.97 -36.51 -17.84
C ILE A 745 -9.69 -37.42 -16.63
N ILE A 746 -10.25 -37.08 -15.46
CA ILE A 746 -10.06 -37.89 -14.24
C ILE A 746 -10.75 -39.24 -14.33
N GLU A 747 -11.94 -39.29 -14.91
CA GLU A 747 -12.72 -40.52 -15.10
C GLU A 747 -12.20 -41.40 -16.26
N GLY A 748 -11.21 -40.91 -17.03
CA GLY A 748 -10.67 -41.61 -18.19
C GLY A 748 -11.62 -41.69 -19.39
N LYS A 749 -12.62 -40.79 -19.46
CA LYS A 749 -13.65 -40.72 -20.52
C LYS A 749 -13.41 -39.60 -21.53
N TRP A 750 -12.27 -38.93 -21.44
CA TRP A 750 -11.94 -37.77 -22.25
C TRP A 750 -11.97 -38.06 -23.76
N ASP A 751 -12.57 -37.14 -24.52
CA ASP A 751 -12.62 -37.18 -25.99
C ASP A 751 -12.45 -35.76 -26.57
N SER A 752 -11.28 -35.50 -27.19
CA SER A 752 -10.95 -34.21 -27.78
C SER A 752 -11.90 -33.78 -28.90
N ASN A 753 -12.56 -34.71 -29.60
CA ASN A 753 -13.49 -34.36 -30.68
C ASN A 753 -14.80 -33.79 -30.12
N LYS A 754 -15.32 -34.36 -29.02
CA LYS A 754 -16.51 -33.84 -28.35
C LYS A 754 -16.33 -32.39 -27.90
N LYS A 755 -15.13 -32.03 -27.43
CA LYS A 755 -14.83 -30.64 -27.07
C LYS A 755 -14.80 -29.71 -28.28
N LYS A 756 -14.16 -30.12 -29.38
CA LYS A 756 -14.13 -29.33 -30.63
C LYS A 756 -15.54 -29.09 -31.17
N ASP A 757 -16.43 -30.08 -31.06
CA ASP A 757 -17.82 -29.95 -31.50
C ASP A 757 -18.63 -29.03 -30.58
N ARG A 758 -18.43 -29.10 -29.26
CA ARG A 758 -19.02 -28.13 -28.31
C ARG A 758 -18.63 -26.69 -28.64
N LEU A 759 -17.33 -26.42 -28.80
CA LEU A 759 -16.81 -25.09 -29.15
C LEU A 759 -17.38 -24.55 -30.47
N LYS A 760 -17.52 -25.40 -31.50
CA LYS A 760 -18.17 -25.02 -32.76
C LYS A 760 -19.65 -24.69 -32.56
N SER A 761 -20.38 -25.51 -31.80
CA SER A 761 -21.79 -25.29 -31.54
C SER A 761 -22.06 -23.98 -30.78
N ASP A 762 -21.19 -23.61 -29.84
CA ASP A 762 -21.29 -22.36 -29.09
C ASP A 762 -20.94 -21.15 -29.94
N ALA A 763 -19.94 -21.26 -30.82
CA ALA A 763 -19.62 -20.24 -31.81
C ALA A 763 -20.78 -20.01 -32.79
N ASP A 764 -21.49 -21.06 -33.19
CA ASP A 764 -22.65 -20.98 -34.08
C ASP A 764 -23.89 -20.42 -33.38
N ARG A 765 -24.11 -20.76 -32.10
CA ARG A 765 -25.16 -20.14 -31.27
C ARG A 765 -24.91 -18.66 -31.06
N ALA A 766 -23.66 -18.26 -30.84
CA ALA A 766 -23.25 -16.86 -30.67
C ALA A 766 -23.42 -16.00 -31.94
N ARG A 767 -23.61 -16.62 -33.12
CA ARG A 767 -23.86 -15.94 -34.40
C ARG A 767 -25.34 -15.78 -34.74
N LYS A 768 -26.26 -16.46 -34.05
CA LYS A 768 -27.70 -16.33 -34.30
C LYS A 768 -28.26 -15.13 -33.56
N ASP A 769 -29.18 -14.42 -34.22
CA ASP A 769 -29.91 -13.33 -33.59
C ASP A 769 -30.72 -13.87 -32.40
N PRO A 770 -30.61 -13.25 -31.21
CA PRO A 770 -31.38 -13.63 -30.04
C PRO A 770 -32.88 -13.40 -30.29
N PRO A 771 -33.75 -14.15 -29.59
CA PRO A 771 -35.18 -13.95 -29.69
C PRO A 771 -35.57 -12.50 -29.33
N PRO A 772 -36.67 -11.97 -29.91
CA PRO A 772 -37.12 -10.62 -29.62
C PRO A 772 -37.40 -10.45 -28.11
N PRO A 773 -37.15 -9.25 -27.56
CA PRO A 773 -37.21 -9.03 -26.12
C PRO A 773 -38.61 -9.31 -25.56
N PRO A 774 -38.72 -9.82 -24.31
CA PRO A 774 -39.99 -9.80 -23.60
C PRO A 774 -40.45 -8.35 -23.46
N ASN A 775 -41.74 -8.11 -23.71
CA ASN A 775 -42.33 -6.78 -23.58
C ASN A 775 -42.03 -6.20 -22.19
N PRO A 776 -41.67 -4.91 -22.08
CA PRO A 776 -41.60 -4.25 -20.78
C PRO A 776 -42.98 -4.41 -20.13
N ILE A 777 -43.01 -4.99 -18.93
CA ILE A 777 -44.19 -4.94 -18.07
C ILE A 777 -44.43 -3.45 -17.84
N SER A 778 -45.48 -2.93 -18.45
CA SER A 778 -45.94 -1.58 -18.22
C SER A 778 -46.39 -1.51 -16.76
N ASP A 779 -45.73 -0.65 -15.99
CA ASP A 779 -46.23 -0.17 -14.70
C ASP A 779 -47.53 0.59 -14.95
N THR A 780 -48.61 -0.17 -15.10
CA THR A 780 -49.98 0.33 -15.02
C THR A 780 -50.43 -0.01 -13.61
N PRO A 781 -50.88 0.96 -12.80
CA PRO A 781 -51.44 0.65 -11.49
C PRO A 781 -52.64 -0.27 -11.72
N ALA A 782 -52.64 -1.43 -11.05
CA ALA A 782 -53.81 -2.28 -11.00
C ALA A 782 -54.94 -1.48 -10.34
N ASP A 783 -55.86 -0.97 -11.16
CA ASP A 783 -57.13 -0.48 -10.68
C ASP A 783 -57.79 -1.61 -9.90
N GLY A 784 -57.98 -1.35 -8.61
CA GLY A 784 -58.74 -2.21 -7.73
C GLY A 784 -60.17 -2.25 -8.22
N ASN A 785 -60.56 -3.38 -8.79
CA ASN A 785 -61.93 -3.85 -8.70
C ASN A 785 -61.92 -5.37 -8.54
N VAL A 786 -61.66 -5.80 -7.30
CA VAL A 786 -61.92 -7.17 -6.88
C VAL A 786 -63.43 -7.26 -6.68
N ASP A 787 -64.13 -7.75 -7.71
CA ASP A 787 -65.50 -8.22 -7.60
C ASP A 787 -65.53 -9.40 -6.60
N LEU A 788 -65.97 -9.09 -5.37
CA LEU A 788 -66.41 -10.08 -4.40
C LEU A 788 -67.66 -10.76 -4.97
N LYS A 789 -67.51 -11.97 -5.54
CA LYS A 789 -68.62 -12.90 -5.70
C LYS A 789 -68.59 -13.92 -4.55
N ASP A 790 -69.53 -13.70 -3.64
CA ASP A 790 -69.99 -14.65 -2.62
C ASP A 790 -70.30 -16.03 -3.23
N PRO A 791 -69.96 -17.14 -2.54
CA PRO A 791 -70.48 -18.45 -2.87
C PRO A 791 -71.88 -18.61 -2.25
N SER A 792 -72.91 -18.66 -3.10
CA SER A 792 -74.25 -19.09 -2.67
C SER A 792 -74.36 -20.63 -2.67
N PRO A 793 -75.17 -21.23 -1.79
CA PRO A 793 -75.05 -22.63 -1.39
C PRO A 793 -76.08 -23.58 -2.02
N GLN A 794 -75.87 -24.89 -1.80
CA GLN A 794 -76.79 -26.03 -2.03
C GLN A 794 -76.99 -26.44 -3.50
N GLY A 795 -77.04 -27.71 -3.90
CA GLY A 795 -77.07 -28.98 -3.18
C GLY A 795 -77.72 -30.02 -4.11
N THR A 796 -77.06 -31.16 -4.29
CA THR A 796 -77.58 -32.54 -4.42
C THR A 796 -76.41 -33.48 -4.63
#